data_AF-A0A2W4IGZ6-F1
#
_entry.id   AF-A0A2W4IGZ6-F1
#
_cell.length_a   1.000
_cell.length_b   1.000
_cell.length_c   1.000
_cell.angle_alpha   90.00
_cell.angle_beta   90.00
_cell.angle_gamma   90.00
#
_symmetry.space_group_name_H-M   'P 1'
#
loop_
_entity.id
_entity.type
_entity.pdbx_description
1 polymer ?
#
loop_
_entity_poly.entity_id
_entity_poly.type
_entity_poly.pdbx_seq_one_letter_code
_entity_poly.pdbx_strand_id
1 'polypeptide(L)'
;MPPFEQQENPAQLQETPPESQLSKGTAVSKMLLESAGAYSFKPQTVAQTNSEEKSSGVTSKQTAADFAGSLTAGVSGVVAYSLLNATTHGAAKAMSIPLAMLAGGATKYTVKTGVEHAILDEKDRRANASDLAWGAVDGLAGVVGSAVDQQVSKRYMSALGRRALGENISTETAMEGAKVIVQNSGIEAIKHNVVRGMAGGAAGTFVWSTPRRAWENKDQFATNTGDALATTASQIGQDVAFGSLFGGALTGTGTALFRGRQIAGELGAKVRSDANVMRIDGRFMGDFHSNLDQLPYMKTALDKLNAQSYVKGRPSSFDITGDALSGHVNFAFTKGGQVEYETLIDMQARKIILGNHEHDAAGGLFDVPRWGKVMRPILEKNPNVSVINSNLDVSAYPEYNGLTKPYVIEEIMAPWGKTKVATIGLTTDEGAVGAIKYHDAEQTAIAAIKDLNSQGIKHIVLDTHIGLGEDLKLAKALIRENLPVSRIQGGHSHSITPTPIWVGPEKGIIGRTIDRLAGRPVGGNFEIPIMHAGSGGRWLGNFQSAVNIDGTANRYFTRGNLVPITAELGADEAIEQAIKNALPERNALTQETYGSMAVGNYSARGLRAKETALGNLVSDAIRSGLKPQLGDDLVVMTHSGGIRDQIVAGKPLTRLDLANLVMNAGKREGEIKELVNVRLTGAQIKQGLEYGVRDLNTPEKPSVAQRVGQLFFPKADDAPQDLSGNFVQVSGLKYAIDLAGEPWRAGTLGGRINNIKIQAADGSFGPLQLDKTYNVVTRQHPVHKWTKAGLFGPERTLEDVAQEIGMKPVPVSQVDLIAQHIAGKQIDPKSFSAVEGRITSNTQTVRKLPIKVGVSVVAQPAARAVEDNLDRR
;
A
#
# COMPACT_ATOMS: atom_id res chain seq x y z
N MET A 1 43.03 31.72 -19.27
CA MET A 1 44.47 31.41 -19.24
C MET A 1 45.06 31.98 -17.96
N PRO A 2 46.03 31.33 -17.29
CA PRO A 2 46.20 29.90 -16.96
C PRO A 2 46.72 29.77 -15.47
N PRO A 3 47.42 28.71 -14.99
CA PRO A 3 47.36 27.25 -15.25
C PRO A 3 47.27 26.33 -13.99
N PHE A 4 46.92 25.07 -14.28
CA PHE A 4 47.35 23.76 -13.71
C PHE A 4 48.30 23.68 -12.51
N GLU A 5 47.99 22.75 -11.59
CA GLU A 5 48.95 21.72 -11.13
C GLU A 5 48.25 20.46 -10.57
N GLN A 6 48.80 19.29 -10.93
CA GLN A 6 48.41 17.94 -10.50
C GLN A 6 49.11 17.58 -9.18
N GLN A 7 48.48 16.82 -8.28
CA GLN A 7 49.15 15.73 -7.56
C GLN A 7 48.18 14.79 -6.81
N GLU A 8 48.28 13.51 -7.20
CA GLU A 8 48.36 12.27 -6.40
C GLU A 8 47.56 12.10 -5.10
N ASN A 9 46.79 11.01 -5.05
CA ASN A 9 46.06 10.51 -3.88
C ASN A 9 46.67 9.16 -3.43
N PRO A 10 47.14 8.99 -2.19
CA PRO A 10 47.53 7.70 -1.64
C PRO A 10 46.51 7.13 -0.63
N ALA A 11 46.47 5.79 -0.62
CA ALA A 11 46.11 4.90 0.49
C ALA A 11 44.64 4.82 0.96
N GLN A 12 44.01 3.73 0.52
CA GLN A 12 42.86 3.10 1.17
C GLN A 12 43.31 2.42 2.48
N LEU A 13 42.64 2.72 3.60
CA LEU A 13 42.64 1.88 4.80
C LEU A 13 41.28 1.20 4.92
N GLN A 14 41.30 -0.13 4.77
CA GLN A 14 40.21 -1.03 5.10
C GLN A 14 40.28 -1.36 6.60
N GLU A 15 39.17 -1.16 7.32
CA GLU A 15 38.91 -1.88 8.57
C GLU A 15 37.55 -2.60 8.45
N THR A 16 37.62 -3.93 8.48
CA THR A 16 36.50 -4.87 8.54
C THR A 16 36.17 -5.19 10.01
N PRO A 17 34.89 -5.26 10.42
CA PRO A 17 34.50 -5.89 11.67
C PRO A 17 34.17 -7.39 11.49
N PRO A 18 34.24 -8.22 12.56
CA PRO A 18 34.36 -9.67 12.44
C PRO A 18 33.02 -10.39 12.22
N GLU A 19 33.02 -11.34 11.28
CA GLU A 19 31.94 -12.27 11.02
C GLU A 19 31.76 -13.27 12.17
N SER A 20 30.52 -13.40 12.67
CA SER A 20 30.10 -14.59 13.43
C SER A 20 29.00 -15.35 12.70
N GLN A 21 29.31 -16.63 12.54
CA GLN A 21 28.56 -17.78 12.02
C GLN A 21 27.08 -17.62 11.64
N LEU A 22 26.80 -17.61 10.33
CA LEU A 22 25.51 -17.95 9.74
C LEU A 22 25.71 -18.95 8.58
N SER A 23 24.87 -19.98 8.61
CA SER A 23 24.95 -21.28 7.92
C SER A 23 25.21 -21.27 6.40
N LYS A 24 25.87 -22.34 5.93
CA LYS A 24 26.37 -22.68 4.58
C LYS A 24 25.39 -22.66 3.37
N GLY A 25 24.26 -21.95 3.44
CA GLY A 25 23.32 -21.78 2.31
C GLY A 25 23.53 -20.50 1.47
N THR A 26 24.37 -19.57 1.92
CA THR A 26 24.39 -18.18 1.42
C THR A 26 25.46 -17.92 0.34
N ALA A 27 26.50 -18.75 0.27
CA ALA A 27 27.64 -18.53 -0.64
C ALA A 27 27.26 -18.66 -2.13
N VAL A 28 26.38 -19.61 -2.47
CA VAL A 28 25.92 -19.83 -3.86
C VAL A 28 25.03 -18.68 -4.35
N SER A 29 24.18 -18.13 -3.48
CA SER A 29 23.36 -16.94 -3.82
C SER A 29 24.20 -15.69 -4.06
N LYS A 30 25.28 -15.48 -3.29
CA LYS A 30 26.16 -14.32 -3.44
C LYS A 30 26.93 -14.37 -4.76
N MET A 31 27.44 -15.55 -5.13
CA MET A 31 28.16 -15.79 -6.38
C MET A 31 27.27 -15.68 -7.64
N LEU A 32 25.99 -16.06 -7.54
CA LEU A 32 25.00 -15.89 -8.61
C LEU A 32 24.54 -14.42 -8.80
N LEU A 33 24.60 -13.60 -7.74
CA LEU A 33 24.23 -12.18 -7.79
C LEU A 33 25.33 -11.31 -8.41
N GLU A 34 26.61 -11.64 -8.18
CA GLU A 34 27.76 -10.87 -8.71
C GLU A 34 27.99 -11.13 -10.21
N SER A 35 27.66 -12.34 -10.71
CA SER A 35 27.80 -12.70 -12.13
C SER A 35 26.72 -12.11 -13.04
N ALA A 36 25.51 -11.85 -12.51
CA ALA A 36 24.42 -11.22 -13.27
C ALA A 36 24.60 -9.70 -13.47
N GLY A 37 25.48 -9.05 -12.70
CA GLY A 37 25.69 -7.59 -12.71
C GLY A 37 26.70 -7.08 -13.74
N ALA A 38 27.48 -7.96 -14.39
CA ALA A 38 28.68 -7.56 -15.12
C ALA A 38 28.74 -8.10 -16.56
N TYR A 39 27.70 -7.91 -17.38
CA TYR A 39 27.84 -8.13 -18.82
C TYR A 39 27.04 -7.10 -19.64
N SER A 40 27.75 -6.12 -20.20
CA SER A 40 27.31 -5.37 -21.37
C SER A 40 27.59 -6.25 -22.59
N PHE A 41 26.56 -6.61 -23.37
CA PHE A 41 26.80 -7.36 -24.61
C PHE A 41 25.97 -6.85 -25.80
N LYS A 42 26.68 -6.72 -26.94
CA LYS A 42 26.16 -6.37 -28.26
C LYS A 42 25.54 -7.61 -28.92
N PRO A 43 24.38 -7.51 -29.57
CA PRO A 43 23.71 -8.68 -30.16
C PRO A 43 24.54 -9.25 -31.31
N GLN A 44 24.96 -10.51 -31.21
CA GLN A 44 25.42 -11.25 -32.39
C GLN A 44 24.20 -11.84 -33.11
N THR A 45 24.16 -11.58 -34.41
CA THR A 45 23.26 -12.11 -35.41
C THR A 45 23.17 -13.64 -35.34
N VAL A 46 21.94 -14.14 -35.26
CA VAL A 46 21.60 -15.56 -35.39
C VAL A 46 22.18 -16.07 -36.71
N ALA A 47 23.10 -17.01 -36.61
CA ALA A 47 23.78 -17.63 -37.74
C ALA A 47 22.77 -18.35 -38.67
N GLN A 48 22.99 -18.18 -39.97
CA GLN A 48 22.37 -18.92 -41.05
C GLN A 48 22.51 -20.43 -40.85
N THR A 49 21.42 -21.19 -40.98
CA THR A 49 21.45 -22.65 -41.10
C THR A 49 21.23 -23.04 -42.55
N ASN A 50 22.24 -23.72 -43.11
CA ASN A 50 22.22 -24.34 -44.43
C ASN A 50 21.18 -25.48 -44.50
N SER A 51 20.68 -25.68 -45.71
CA SER A 51 19.66 -26.64 -46.12
C SER A 51 20.10 -28.11 -46.02
N GLU A 52 19.48 -28.88 -45.11
CA GLU A 52 19.23 -30.32 -45.27
C GLU A 52 17.79 -30.65 -44.77
N GLU A 53 16.96 -31.13 -45.69
CA GLU A 53 15.51 -31.37 -45.55
C GLU A 53 15.20 -32.83 -45.14
N LYS A 54 14.20 -32.97 -44.24
CA LYS A 54 13.49 -34.15 -43.68
C LYS A 54 13.82 -34.54 -42.22
N SER A 55 15.06 -34.62 -41.78
CA SER A 55 15.38 -34.95 -40.36
C SER A 55 15.17 -33.76 -39.41
N SER A 56 15.30 -32.53 -39.93
CA SER A 56 15.17 -31.27 -39.19
C SER A 56 13.74 -30.99 -38.70
N GLY A 57 12.72 -31.39 -39.48
CA GLY A 57 11.30 -31.21 -39.14
C GLY A 57 10.81 -32.14 -38.01
N VAL A 58 11.30 -33.38 -37.98
CA VAL A 58 10.99 -34.35 -36.91
C VAL A 58 11.71 -33.96 -35.62
N THR A 59 12.99 -33.59 -35.72
CA THR A 59 13.81 -33.18 -34.57
C THR A 59 13.29 -31.91 -33.90
N SER A 60 12.83 -30.93 -34.68
CA SER A 60 12.23 -29.70 -34.14
C SER A 60 10.88 -29.96 -33.45
N LYS A 61 10.04 -30.84 -34.00
CA LYS A 61 8.77 -31.27 -33.37
C LYS A 61 8.98 -32.07 -32.08
N GLN A 62 9.95 -33.00 -32.06
CA GLN A 62 10.35 -33.72 -30.84
C GLN A 62 10.85 -32.75 -29.76
N THR A 63 11.70 -31.79 -30.16
CA THR A 63 12.20 -30.73 -29.27
C THR A 63 11.04 -29.89 -28.71
N ALA A 64 10.03 -29.57 -29.53
CA ALA A 64 8.84 -28.86 -29.08
C ALA A 64 8.01 -29.67 -28.07
N ALA A 65 7.89 -30.99 -28.24
CA ALA A 65 7.19 -31.87 -27.31
C ALA A 65 7.94 -32.00 -25.96
N ASP A 66 9.26 -32.18 -26.00
CA ASP A 66 10.12 -32.19 -24.80
C ASP A 66 10.06 -30.87 -24.05
N PHE A 67 10.08 -29.76 -24.79
CA PHE A 67 9.96 -28.42 -24.25
C PHE A 67 8.60 -28.21 -23.56
N ALA A 68 7.50 -28.57 -24.22
CA ALA A 68 6.15 -28.46 -23.66
C ALA A 68 5.98 -29.33 -22.41
N GLY A 69 6.49 -30.57 -22.43
CA GLY A 69 6.47 -31.47 -21.28
C GLY A 69 7.24 -30.91 -20.09
N SER A 70 8.48 -30.46 -20.30
CA SER A 70 9.35 -29.96 -19.22
C SER A 70 8.83 -28.65 -18.61
N LEU A 71 8.31 -27.73 -19.45
CA LEU A 71 7.68 -26.50 -18.96
C LEU A 71 6.44 -26.79 -18.11
N THR A 72 5.58 -27.71 -18.57
CA THR A 72 4.36 -28.04 -17.83
C THR A 72 4.69 -28.77 -16.52
N ALA A 73 5.73 -29.61 -16.51
CA ALA A 73 6.22 -30.28 -15.31
C ALA A 73 6.75 -29.29 -14.25
N GLY A 74 7.50 -28.27 -14.67
CA GLY A 74 7.93 -27.21 -13.76
C GLY A 74 6.74 -26.44 -13.17
N VAL A 75 5.75 -26.10 -13.98
CA VAL A 75 4.52 -25.42 -13.52
C VAL A 75 3.71 -26.30 -12.57
N SER A 76 3.49 -27.57 -12.89
CA SER A 76 2.72 -28.48 -12.04
C SER A 76 3.41 -28.76 -10.72
N GLY A 77 4.74 -28.85 -10.71
CA GLY A 77 5.54 -28.92 -9.49
C GLY A 77 5.33 -27.70 -8.59
N VAL A 78 5.36 -26.48 -9.15
CA VAL A 78 5.10 -25.25 -8.40
C VAL A 78 3.67 -25.21 -7.85
N VAL A 79 2.68 -25.60 -8.65
CA VAL A 79 1.26 -25.64 -8.23
C VAL A 79 1.08 -26.62 -7.09
N ALA A 80 1.56 -27.86 -7.24
CA ALA A 80 1.48 -28.89 -6.21
C ALA A 80 2.20 -28.46 -4.92
N TYR A 81 3.43 -27.94 -5.03
CA TYR A 81 4.18 -27.41 -3.89
C TYR A 81 3.42 -26.29 -3.18
N SER A 82 2.83 -25.36 -3.95
CA SER A 82 2.16 -24.18 -3.40
C SER A 82 0.85 -24.51 -2.70
N LEU A 83 0.02 -25.36 -3.32
CA LEU A 83 -1.23 -25.83 -2.74
C LEU A 83 -0.97 -26.61 -1.44
N LEU A 84 -0.03 -27.56 -1.47
CA LEU A 84 0.29 -28.38 -0.30
C LEU A 84 0.85 -27.54 0.84
N ASN A 85 1.76 -26.61 0.58
CA ASN A 85 2.28 -25.72 1.62
C ASN A 85 1.22 -24.76 2.18
N ALA A 86 0.20 -24.41 1.39
CA ALA A 86 -0.91 -23.60 1.85
C ALA A 86 -1.91 -24.40 2.72
N THR A 87 -1.98 -25.73 2.56
CA THR A 87 -2.98 -26.58 3.23
C THR A 87 -2.42 -27.52 4.30
N THR A 88 -1.11 -27.72 4.41
CA THR A 88 -0.52 -28.72 5.35
C THR A 88 0.34 -28.09 6.47
N HIS A 89 0.45 -28.82 7.59
CA HIS A 89 1.21 -28.46 8.78
C HIS A 89 2.20 -29.57 9.18
N GLY A 90 3.28 -29.21 9.88
CA GLY A 90 4.22 -30.17 10.49
C GLY A 90 4.87 -31.12 9.48
N ALA A 91 4.96 -32.42 9.81
CA ALA A 91 5.58 -33.45 8.98
C ALA A 91 4.94 -33.58 7.59
N ALA A 92 3.65 -33.27 7.43
CA ALA A 92 2.97 -33.26 6.13
C ALA A 92 3.50 -32.18 5.17
N LYS A 93 4.15 -31.13 5.70
CA LYS A 93 4.82 -30.11 4.90
C LYS A 93 6.09 -30.66 4.22
N ALA A 94 6.77 -31.62 4.85
CA ALA A 94 7.96 -32.25 4.27
C ALA A 94 7.64 -33.05 2.98
N MET A 95 6.39 -33.50 2.83
CA MET A 95 5.91 -34.21 1.63
C MET A 95 5.66 -33.28 0.43
N SER A 96 5.71 -31.95 0.59
CA SER A 96 5.42 -31.02 -0.52
C SER A 96 6.43 -31.13 -1.66
N ILE A 97 7.70 -31.46 -1.37
CA ILE A 97 8.76 -31.61 -2.37
C ILE A 97 8.58 -32.93 -3.15
N PRO A 98 8.49 -34.12 -2.49
CA PRO A 98 8.21 -35.37 -3.19
C PRO A 98 6.95 -35.32 -4.05
N LEU A 99 5.87 -34.70 -3.56
CA LEU A 99 4.63 -34.58 -4.32
C LEU A 99 4.73 -33.59 -5.49
N ALA A 100 5.50 -32.51 -5.34
CA ALA A 100 5.80 -31.61 -6.46
C ALA A 100 6.63 -32.30 -7.55
N MET A 101 7.59 -33.13 -7.15
CA MET A 101 8.36 -33.97 -8.06
C MET A 101 7.47 -35.01 -8.77
N LEU A 102 6.58 -35.69 -8.04
CA LEU A 102 5.63 -36.63 -8.64
C LEU A 102 4.67 -35.94 -9.64
N ALA A 103 4.16 -34.76 -9.27
CA ALA A 103 3.32 -33.96 -10.16
C ALA A 103 4.08 -33.58 -11.43
N GLY A 104 5.33 -33.12 -11.29
CA GLY A 104 6.20 -32.82 -12.43
C GLY A 104 6.42 -34.04 -13.34
N GLY A 105 6.76 -35.19 -12.75
CA GLY A 105 6.97 -36.45 -13.46
C GLY A 105 5.77 -36.89 -14.28
N ALA A 106 4.61 -37.00 -13.63
CA ALA A 106 3.37 -37.39 -14.29
C ALA A 106 3.00 -36.42 -15.43
N THR A 107 3.11 -35.11 -15.17
CA THR A 107 2.71 -34.10 -16.14
C THR A 107 3.64 -34.07 -17.35
N LYS A 108 4.95 -34.22 -17.15
CA LYS A 108 5.92 -34.30 -18.26
C LYS A 108 5.56 -35.43 -19.20
N TYR A 109 5.42 -36.63 -18.65
CA TYR A 109 5.13 -37.83 -19.42
C TYR A 109 3.83 -37.66 -20.21
N THR A 110 2.73 -37.29 -19.54
CA THR A 110 1.42 -37.13 -20.18
C THR A 110 1.42 -36.06 -21.28
N VAL A 111 1.97 -34.88 -21.01
CA VAL A 111 1.98 -33.77 -21.99
C VAL A 111 2.88 -34.10 -23.17
N LYS A 112 4.09 -34.62 -22.92
CA LYS A 112 5.00 -35.02 -23.99
C LYS A 112 4.35 -36.08 -24.87
N THR A 113 3.80 -37.14 -24.29
CA THR A 113 3.08 -38.19 -25.04
C THR A 113 1.94 -37.59 -25.87
N GLY A 114 1.10 -36.73 -25.28
CA GLY A 114 -0.02 -36.12 -25.99
C GLY A 114 0.41 -35.23 -27.16
N VAL A 115 1.44 -34.40 -26.97
CA VAL A 115 1.98 -33.52 -28.03
C VAL A 115 2.62 -34.35 -29.13
N GLU A 116 3.42 -35.36 -28.80
CA GLU A 116 4.01 -36.28 -29.79
C GLU A 116 2.92 -36.99 -30.60
N HIS A 117 1.83 -37.44 -29.97
CA HIS A 117 0.70 -38.04 -30.69
C HIS A 117 0.00 -37.06 -31.65
N ALA A 118 0.00 -35.77 -31.32
CA ALA A 118 -0.65 -34.74 -32.13
C ALA A 118 0.20 -34.28 -33.33
N ILE A 119 1.54 -34.29 -33.22
CA ILE A 119 2.42 -33.66 -34.22
C ILE A 119 3.43 -34.61 -34.88
N LEU A 120 3.62 -35.83 -34.35
CA LEU A 120 4.58 -36.83 -34.84
C LEU A 120 3.91 -38.16 -35.22
N ASP A 121 4.49 -38.81 -36.23
CA ASP A 121 4.18 -40.19 -36.60
C ASP A 121 4.64 -41.16 -35.49
N GLU A 122 4.00 -42.33 -35.39
CA GLU A 122 4.24 -43.30 -34.32
C GLU A 122 5.70 -43.71 -34.16
N LYS A 123 6.41 -43.92 -35.27
CA LYS A 123 7.84 -44.29 -35.31
C LYS A 123 8.78 -43.20 -34.75
N ASP A 124 8.32 -41.95 -34.69
CA ASP A 124 9.11 -40.78 -34.31
C ASP A 124 8.80 -40.31 -32.87
N ARG A 125 7.94 -41.03 -32.13
CA ARG A 125 7.62 -40.73 -30.73
C ARG A 125 8.72 -41.22 -29.80
N ARG A 126 9.08 -40.44 -28.77
CA ARG A 126 10.22 -40.71 -27.87
C ARG A 126 9.85 -40.69 -26.39
N ALA A 127 8.60 -40.39 -26.03
CA ALA A 127 8.14 -40.42 -24.65
C ALA A 127 8.36 -41.81 -24.01
N ASN A 128 8.98 -41.86 -22.83
CA ASN A 128 9.30 -43.10 -22.14
C ASN A 128 9.33 -42.93 -20.62
N ALA A 129 9.52 -44.03 -19.88
CA ALA A 129 9.47 -44.03 -18.42
C ALA A 129 10.51 -43.10 -17.75
N SER A 130 11.64 -42.81 -18.41
CA SER A 130 12.62 -41.84 -17.89
C SER A 130 12.08 -40.41 -17.84
N ASP A 131 11.05 -40.08 -18.62
CA ASP A 131 10.38 -38.77 -18.56
C ASP A 131 9.65 -38.57 -17.21
N LEU A 132 9.31 -39.63 -16.48
CA LEU A 132 8.80 -39.50 -15.11
C LEU A 132 9.89 -38.99 -14.15
N ALA A 133 11.11 -39.54 -14.26
CA ALA A 133 12.24 -39.13 -13.44
C ALA A 133 12.72 -37.71 -13.82
N TRP A 134 12.81 -37.42 -15.13
CA TRP A 134 13.17 -36.08 -15.58
C TRP A 134 12.09 -35.04 -15.30
N GLY A 135 10.82 -35.41 -15.38
CA GLY A 135 9.73 -34.53 -14.98
C GLY A 135 9.72 -34.26 -13.47
N ALA A 136 10.20 -35.19 -12.65
CA ALA A 136 10.43 -34.93 -11.23
C ALA A 136 11.51 -33.89 -10.99
N VAL A 137 12.61 -33.94 -11.74
CA VAL A 137 13.66 -32.90 -11.72
C VAL A 137 13.10 -31.56 -12.22
N ASP A 138 12.31 -31.55 -13.30
CA ASP A 138 11.67 -30.33 -13.81
C ASP A 138 10.71 -29.71 -12.79
N GLY A 139 9.92 -30.52 -12.10
CA GLY A 139 9.02 -30.08 -11.02
C GLY A 139 9.78 -29.41 -9.88
N LEU A 140 10.91 -29.99 -9.46
CA LEU A 140 11.78 -29.39 -8.44
C LEU A 140 12.45 -28.10 -8.94
N ALA A 141 12.96 -28.10 -10.18
CA ALA A 141 13.53 -26.93 -10.84
C ALA A 141 12.53 -25.78 -10.91
N GLY A 142 11.26 -26.07 -11.22
CA GLY A 142 10.17 -25.09 -11.19
C GLY A 142 9.96 -24.47 -9.80
N VAL A 143 9.95 -25.29 -8.73
CA VAL A 143 9.82 -24.83 -7.34
C VAL A 143 10.97 -23.91 -6.95
N VAL A 144 12.21 -24.32 -7.21
CA VAL A 144 13.40 -23.51 -6.88
C VAL A 144 13.46 -22.23 -7.72
N GLY A 145 13.24 -22.33 -9.03
CA GLY A 145 13.18 -21.18 -9.93
C GLY A 145 12.16 -20.15 -9.49
N SER A 146 10.98 -20.60 -9.06
CA SER A 146 9.91 -19.70 -8.60
C SER A 146 10.17 -19.11 -7.21
N ALA A 147 10.88 -19.81 -6.32
CA ALA A 147 11.33 -19.26 -5.04
C ALA A 147 12.37 -18.13 -5.24
N VAL A 148 13.28 -18.31 -6.20
CA VAL A 148 14.27 -17.29 -6.57
C VAL A 148 13.61 -16.09 -7.26
N ASP A 149 12.68 -16.34 -8.21
CA ASP A 149 11.83 -15.29 -8.82
C ASP A 149 11.23 -14.40 -7.72
N GLN A 150 10.58 -14.99 -6.70
CA GLN A 150 9.96 -14.20 -5.64
C GLN A 150 10.93 -13.32 -4.86
N GLN A 151 12.13 -13.80 -4.54
CA GLN A 151 13.12 -12.99 -3.84
C GLN A 151 13.62 -11.83 -4.71
N VAL A 152 13.88 -12.10 -5.99
CA VAL A 152 14.29 -11.07 -6.96
C VAL A 152 13.17 -10.06 -7.20
N SER A 153 11.94 -10.54 -7.35
CA SER A 153 10.74 -9.73 -7.45
C SER A 153 10.58 -8.82 -6.23
N LYS A 154 10.74 -9.34 -5.00
CA LYS A 154 10.69 -8.53 -3.77
C LYS A 154 11.74 -7.42 -3.80
N ARG A 155 12.99 -7.74 -4.15
CA ARG A 155 14.08 -6.75 -4.23
C ARG A 155 13.82 -5.69 -5.30
N TYR A 156 13.42 -6.12 -6.50
CA TYR A 156 13.09 -5.24 -7.62
C TYR A 156 11.94 -4.29 -7.26
N MET A 157 10.84 -4.83 -6.74
CA MET A 157 9.67 -4.03 -6.34
C MET A 157 10.01 -3.07 -5.21
N SER A 158 10.82 -3.49 -4.23
CA SER A 158 11.27 -2.60 -3.16
C SER A 158 12.13 -1.46 -3.70
N ALA A 159 13.06 -1.75 -4.63
CA ALA A 159 13.90 -0.73 -5.26
C ALA A 159 13.09 0.22 -6.15
N LEU A 160 12.17 -0.30 -6.96
CA LEU A 160 11.26 0.49 -7.79
C LEU A 160 10.39 1.43 -6.94
N GLY A 161 9.87 0.90 -5.82
CA GLY A 161 9.09 1.67 -4.86
C GLY A 161 9.88 2.79 -4.22
N ARG A 162 11.08 2.49 -3.69
CA ARG A 162 11.98 3.50 -3.09
C ARG A 162 12.39 4.58 -4.09
N ARG A 163 12.66 4.21 -5.33
CA ARG A 163 12.94 5.18 -6.39
C ARG A 163 11.76 6.14 -6.62
N ALA A 164 10.53 5.67 -6.51
CA ALA A 164 9.34 6.49 -6.74
C ALA A 164 8.89 7.28 -5.49
N LEU A 165 9.18 6.79 -4.29
CA LEU A 165 8.61 7.27 -3.03
C LEU A 165 9.67 7.78 -2.03
N GLY A 166 10.96 7.71 -2.36
CA GLY A 166 12.08 8.04 -1.48
C GLY A 166 12.70 6.81 -0.81
N GLU A 167 13.99 6.91 -0.47
CA GLU A 167 14.77 5.78 0.09
C GLU A 167 14.37 5.43 1.53
N ASN A 168 13.96 6.43 2.32
CA ASN A 168 13.67 6.31 3.75
C ASN A 168 12.25 5.81 4.06
N ILE A 169 11.81 4.77 3.36
CA ILE A 169 10.49 4.14 3.56
C ILE A 169 10.61 2.66 3.90
N SER A 170 9.57 2.13 4.56
CA SER A 170 9.47 0.69 4.84
C SER A 170 9.45 -0.12 3.55
N THR A 171 10.04 -1.32 3.58
CA THR A 171 10.09 -2.23 2.43
C THR A 171 8.69 -2.51 1.89
N GLU A 172 7.73 -2.71 2.78
CA GLU A 172 6.37 -3.01 2.37
C GLU A 172 5.60 -1.79 1.85
N THR A 173 5.97 -0.55 2.21
CA THR A 173 5.43 0.67 1.58
C THR A 173 6.00 0.84 0.18
N ALA A 174 7.30 0.58 0.02
CA ALA A 174 7.93 0.56 -1.30
C ALA A 174 7.28 -0.48 -2.22
N MET A 175 7.05 -1.70 -1.73
CA MET A 175 6.40 -2.75 -2.52
C MET A 175 4.96 -2.39 -2.93
N GLU A 176 4.20 -1.74 -2.05
CA GLU A 176 2.84 -1.28 -2.36
C GLU A 176 2.83 -0.22 -3.47
N GLY A 177 3.70 0.79 -3.36
CA GLY A 177 3.88 1.77 -4.42
C GLY A 177 4.32 1.12 -5.74
N ALA A 178 5.29 0.22 -5.70
CA ALA A 178 5.75 -0.49 -6.89
C ALA A 178 4.64 -1.34 -7.54
N LYS A 179 3.74 -1.93 -6.74
CA LYS A 179 2.57 -2.67 -7.26
C LYS A 179 1.68 -1.75 -8.09
N VAL A 180 1.40 -0.54 -7.60
CA VAL A 180 0.63 0.47 -8.36
C VAL A 180 1.35 0.84 -9.66
N ILE A 181 2.67 1.05 -9.63
CA ILE A 181 3.47 1.37 -10.83
C ILE A 181 3.39 0.25 -11.87
N VAL A 182 3.67 -1.00 -11.46
CA VAL A 182 3.68 -2.17 -12.35
C VAL A 182 2.28 -2.48 -12.88
N GLN A 183 1.21 -2.22 -12.12
CA GLN A 183 -0.16 -2.39 -12.60
C GLN A 183 -0.51 -1.35 -13.67
N ASN A 184 -0.10 -0.09 -13.48
CA ASN A 184 -0.48 1.01 -14.37
C ASN A 184 0.48 1.25 -15.55
N SER A 185 1.65 0.62 -15.57
CA SER A 185 2.61 0.70 -16.69
C SER A 185 2.84 -0.66 -17.36
N GLY A 186 2.59 -0.73 -18.67
CA GLY A 186 2.94 -1.89 -19.50
C GLY A 186 4.44 -2.12 -19.56
N ILE A 187 5.23 -1.05 -19.75
CA ILE A 187 6.69 -1.09 -19.81
C ILE A 187 7.32 -1.56 -18.49
N GLU A 188 6.93 -1.01 -17.34
CA GLU A 188 7.49 -1.45 -16.05
C GLU A 188 7.10 -2.89 -15.71
N ALA A 189 5.90 -3.33 -16.12
CA ALA A 189 5.53 -4.74 -16.01
C ALA A 189 6.41 -5.67 -16.87
N ILE A 190 6.77 -5.27 -18.10
CA ILE A 190 7.72 -6.03 -18.91
C ILE A 190 9.07 -6.11 -18.19
N LYS A 191 9.62 -4.99 -17.73
CA LYS A 191 10.93 -4.98 -17.05
C LYS A 191 10.92 -5.88 -15.82
N HIS A 192 9.92 -5.75 -14.95
CA HIS A 192 9.74 -6.60 -13.78
C HIS A 192 9.68 -8.09 -14.15
N ASN A 193 8.85 -8.44 -15.15
CA ASN A 193 8.67 -9.81 -15.59
C ASN A 193 9.92 -10.39 -16.28
N VAL A 194 10.67 -9.60 -17.05
CA VAL A 194 11.93 -10.03 -17.68
C VAL A 194 12.98 -10.32 -16.60
N VAL A 195 13.21 -9.39 -15.67
CA VAL A 195 14.22 -9.54 -14.61
C VAL A 195 13.93 -10.77 -13.76
N ARG A 196 12.67 -10.97 -13.36
CA ARG A 196 12.30 -12.15 -12.57
C ARG A 196 12.34 -13.45 -13.38
N GLY A 197 12.02 -13.38 -14.68
CA GLY A 197 12.11 -14.51 -15.61
C GLY A 197 13.55 -14.97 -15.82
N MET A 198 14.49 -14.02 -15.94
CA MET A 198 15.93 -14.32 -16.01
C MET A 198 16.41 -15.03 -14.75
N ALA A 199 16.07 -14.51 -13.57
CA ALA A 199 16.47 -15.11 -12.31
C ALA A 199 15.85 -16.50 -12.08
N GLY A 200 14.54 -16.65 -12.36
CA GLY A 200 13.85 -17.93 -12.23
C GLY A 200 14.36 -18.96 -13.24
N GLY A 201 14.63 -18.53 -14.47
CA GLY A 201 15.22 -19.37 -15.51
C GLY A 201 16.62 -19.85 -15.16
N ALA A 202 17.49 -18.95 -14.69
CA ALA A 202 18.84 -19.29 -14.22
C ALA A 202 18.81 -20.32 -13.08
N ALA A 203 17.99 -20.09 -12.06
CA ALA A 203 17.89 -20.96 -10.89
C ALA A 203 17.25 -22.32 -11.22
N GLY A 204 16.19 -22.34 -12.02
CA GLY A 204 15.57 -23.58 -12.48
C GLY A 204 16.54 -24.42 -13.32
N THR A 205 17.22 -23.80 -14.28
CA THR A 205 18.20 -24.49 -15.12
C THR A 205 19.40 -24.98 -14.32
N PHE A 206 19.87 -24.25 -13.30
CA PHE A 206 20.94 -24.74 -12.42
C PHE A 206 20.55 -26.08 -11.74
N VAL A 207 19.35 -26.15 -11.15
CA VAL A 207 18.86 -27.36 -10.48
C VAL A 207 18.70 -28.51 -11.47
N TRP A 208 18.24 -28.21 -12.68
CA TRP A 208 18.06 -29.20 -13.73
C TRP A 208 19.39 -29.70 -14.33
N SER A 209 20.33 -28.79 -14.60
CA SER A 209 21.62 -29.09 -15.24
C SER A 209 22.57 -29.82 -14.31
N THR A 210 22.52 -29.57 -13.00
CA THR A 210 23.46 -30.18 -12.05
C THR A 210 23.45 -31.72 -12.08
N PRO A 211 22.32 -32.42 -11.83
CA PRO A 211 22.28 -33.88 -11.90
C PRO A 211 22.49 -34.40 -13.33
N ARG A 212 22.03 -33.64 -14.34
CA ARG A 212 22.13 -34.02 -15.74
C ARG A 212 23.58 -34.01 -16.25
N ARG A 213 24.31 -32.93 -16.06
CA ARG A 213 25.71 -32.80 -16.50
C ARG A 213 26.63 -33.72 -15.68
N ALA A 214 26.34 -33.92 -14.39
CA ALA A 214 27.05 -34.91 -13.60
C ALA A 214 26.85 -36.35 -14.13
N TRP A 215 25.64 -36.68 -14.57
CA TRP A 215 25.35 -37.98 -15.19
C TRP A 215 25.96 -38.11 -16.59
N GLU A 216 25.87 -37.08 -17.43
CA GLU A 216 26.46 -37.06 -18.79
C GLU A 216 27.98 -37.21 -18.75
N ASN A 217 28.64 -36.61 -17.76
CA ASN A 217 30.10 -36.66 -17.60
C ASN A 217 30.57 -37.79 -16.65
N LYS A 218 29.70 -38.72 -16.25
CA LYS A 218 30.02 -39.78 -15.25
C LYS A 218 31.27 -40.60 -15.60
N ASP A 219 31.50 -40.84 -16.89
CA ASP A 219 32.64 -41.63 -17.36
C ASP A 219 33.94 -40.80 -17.32
N GLN A 220 33.84 -39.48 -17.45
CA GLN A 220 34.96 -38.56 -17.23
C GLN A 220 35.28 -38.42 -15.74
N PHE A 221 34.27 -38.44 -14.87
CA PHE A 221 34.48 -38.51 -13.42
C PHE A 221 35.21 -39.79 -12.98
N ALA A 222 35.02 -40.89 -13.72
CA ALA A 222 35.72 -42.15 -13.47
C ALA A 222 37.20 -42.12 -13.93
N THR A 223 37.59 -41.17 -14.78
CA THR A 223 38.91 -41.17 -15.46
C THR A 223 39.77 -39.94 -15.16
N ASN A 224 39.20 -38.73 -15.02
CA ASN A 224 39.89 -37.51 -14.60
C ASN A 224 38.93 -36.53 -13.91
N THR A 225 38.92 -36.56 -12.58
CA THR A 225 38.00 -35.78 -11.74
C THR A 225 38.18 -34.26 -11.89
N GLY A 226 39.40 -33.77 -12.10
CA GLY A 226 39.67 -32.32 -12.21
C GLY A 226 39.08 -31.72 -13.48
N ASP A 227 39.34 -32.35 -14.62
CA ASP A 227 38.83 -31.91 -15.92
C ASP A 227 37.32 -32.16 -16.04
N ALA A 228 36.80 -33.23 -15.45
CA ALA A 228 35.37 -33.51 -15.37
C ALA A 228 34.62 -32.44 -14.56
N LEU A 229 35.19 -31.97 -13.44
CA LEU A 229 34.63 -30.87 -12.65
C LEU A 229 34.62 -29.55 -13.43
N ALA A 230 35.73 -29.20 -14.09
CA ALA A 230 35.82 -27.98 -14.88
C ALA A 230 34.85 -27.99 -16.08
N THR A 231 34.76 -29.11 -16.79
CA THR A 231 33.86 -29.31 -17.94
C THR A 231 32.40 -29.24 -17.51
N THR A 232 32.04 -29.96 -16.43
CA THR A 232 30.68 -29.95 -15.86
C THR A 232 30.28 -28.55 -15.40
N ALA A 233 31.17 -27.83 -14.70
CA ALA A 233 30.91 -26.48 -14.24
C ALA A 233 30.71 -25.49 -15.41
N SER A 234 31.54 -25.59 -16.45
CA SER A 234 31.41 -24.76 -17.67
C SER A 234 30.08 -25.00 -18.39
N GLN A 235 29.68 -26.27 -18.56
CA GLN A 235 28.41 -26.64 -19.18
C GLN A 235 27.21 -26.18 -18.37
N ILE A 236 27.25 -26.33 -17.03
CA ILE A 236 26.21 -25.78 -16.14
C ILE A 236 26.15 -24.25 -16.30
N GLY A 237 27.29 -23.56 -16.39
CA GLY A 237 27.34 -22.12 -16.62
C GLY A 237 26.67 -21.69 -17.92
N GLN A 238 26.91 -22.42 -19.02
CA GLN A 238 26.27 -22.18 -20.32
C GLN A 238 24.76 -22.44 -20.27
N ASP A 239 24.34 -23.55 -19.64
CA ASP A 239 22.93 -23.87 -19.48
C ASP A 239 22.21 -22.80 -18.66
N VAL A 240 22.80 -22.34 -17.55
CA VAL A 240 22.26 -21.27 -16.70
C VAL A 240 22.14 -19.96 -17.48
N ALA A 241 23.12 -19.60 -18.29
CA ALA A 241 23.06 -18.42 -19.15
C ALA A 241 21.91 -18.53 -20.17
N PHE A 242 21.76 -19.69 -20.81
CA PHE A 242 20.64 -19.96 -21.72
C PHE A 242 19.30 -19.90 -20.99
N GLY A 243 19.18 -20.56 -19.83
CA GLY A 243 17.98 -20.57 -18.99
C GLY A 243 17.56 -19.16 -18.55
N SER A 244 18.53 -18.31 -18.21
CA SER A 244 18.31 -16.90 -17.90
C SER A 244 17.72 -16.14 -19.09
N LEU A 245 18.40 -16.17 -20.25
CA LEU A 245 17.94 -15.48 -21.47
C LEU A 245 16.54 -15.95 -21.88
N PHE A 246 16.34 -17.27 -21.86
CA PHE A 246 15.09 -17.89 -22.25
C PHE A 246 13.95 -17.54 -21.29
N GLY A 247 14.20 -17.61 -19.97
CA GLY A 247 13.24 -17.22 -18.94
C GLY A 247 12.82 -15.76 -19.06
N GLY A 248 13.77 -14.86 -19.30
CA GLY A 248 13.49 -13.44 -19.55
C GLY A 248 12.70 -13.18 -20.83
N ALA A 249 13.07 -13.84 -21.94
CA ALA A 249 12.38 -13.71 -23.22
C ALA A 249 10.93 -14.20 -23.16
N LEU A 250 10.69 -15.35 -22.52
CA LEU A 250 9.36 -15.92 -22.36
C LEU A 250 8.43 -15.02 -21.56
N THR A 251 8.87 -14.55 -20.39
CA THR A 251 8.03 -13.71 -19.51
C THR A 251 7.83 -12.31 -20.10
N GLY A 252 8.85 -11.74 -20.75
CA GLY A 252 8.77 -10.47 -21.46
C GLY A 252 7.78 -10.52 -22.63
N THR A 253 7.90 -11.52 -23.50
CA THR A 253 7.00 -11.72 -24.65
C THR A 253 5.57 -11.99 -24.21
N GLY A 254 5.38 -12.83 -23.18
CA GLY A 254 4.05 -13.08 -22.62
C GLY A 254 3.40 -11.81 -22.09
N THR A 255 4.14 -11.00 -21.33
CA THR A 255 3.65 -9.71 -20.84
C THR A 255 3.28 -8.77 -21.99
N ALA A 256 4.12 -8.71 -23.03
CA ALA A 256 3.89 -7.87 -24.19
C ALA A 256 2.61 -8.25 -24.95
N LEU A 257 2.31 -9.54 -25.09
CA LEU A 257 1.07 -10.01 -25.72
C LEU A 257 -0.16 -9.63 -24.90
N PHE A 258 -0.15 -9.84 -23.58
CA PHE A 258 -1.32 -9.50 -22.73
C PHE A 258 -1.55 -8.00 -22.56
N ARG A 259 -0.47 -7.22 -22.56
CA ARG A 259 -0.53 -5.77 -22.39
C ARG A 259 -0.33 -5.00 -23.70
N GLY A 260 -0.45 -5.67 -24.85
CA GLY A 260 -0.13 -5.11 -26.15
C GLY A 260 -0.85 -3.79 -26.44
N ARG A 261 -2.14 -3.67 -26.09
CA ARG A 261 -2.90 -2.41 -26.22
C ARG A 261 -2.34 -1.29 -25.35
N GLN A 262 -2.02 -1.58 -24.09
CA GLN A 262 -1.45 -0.60 -23.16
C GLN A 262 -0.07 -0.14 -23.63
N ILE A 263 0.79 -1.08 -24.04
CA ILE A 263 2.14 -0.79 -24.56
C ILE A 263 2.07 0.03 -25.85
N ALA A 264 1.21 -0.36 -26.79
CA ALA A 264 1.01 0.37 -28.04
C ALA A 264 0.52 1.81 -27.78
N GLY A 265 -0.38 1.99 -26.80
CA GLY A 265 -0.83 3.32 -26.38
C GLY A 265 0.28 4.16 -25.73
N GLU A 266 1.06 3.57 -24.82
CA GLU A 266 2.20 4.22 -24.17
C GLU A 266 3.28 4.65 -25.17
N LEU A 267 3.64 3.77 -26.13
CA LEU A 267 4.59 4.07 -27.19
C LEU A 267 4.02 5.10 -28.18
N GLY A 268 2.75 4.95 -28.56
CA GLY A 268 2.05 5.88 -29.42
C GLY A 268 2.04 7.31 -28.86
N ALA A 269 1.82 7.47 -27.56
CA ALA A 269 1.85 8.78 -26.91
C ALA A 269 3.26 9.40 -26.81
N LYS A 270 4.35 8.65 -27.00
CA LYS A 270 5.70 9.21 -27.09
C LYS A 270 6.00 9.84 -28.45
N VAL A 271 5.30 9.43 -29.49
CA VAL A 271 5.50 9.89 -30.87
C VAL A 271 4.37 10.81 -31.37
N ARG A 272 3.20 10.77 -30.73
CA ARG A 272 2.05 11.62 -31.06
C ARG A 272 2.11 12.95 -30.30
N SER A 273 1.70 14.02 -30.98
CA SER A 273 1.50 15.33 -30.37
C SER A 273 0.31 15.30 -29.40
N ASP A 274 0.44 16.03 -28.29
CA ASP A 274 -0.63 16.28 -27.32
C ASP A 274 -1.42 17.57 -27.63
N ALA A 275 -1.27 18.14 -28.83
CA ALA A 275 -1.92 19.39 -29.24
C ALA A 275 -3.46 19.36 -29.18
N ASN A 276 -4.08 18.18 -29.16
CA ASN A 276 -5.55 18.04 -29.15
C ASN A 276 -6.14 17.74 -27.77
N VAL A 277 -5.34 17.82 -26.70
CA VAL A 277 -5.82 17.63 -25.33
C VAL A 277 -5.59 18.89 -24.50
N MET A 278 -6.55 19.19 -23.63
CA MET A 278 -6.38 20.23 -22.62
C MET A 278 -5.43 19.73 -21.53
N ARG A 279 -4.43 20.55 -21.19
CA ARG A 279 -3.44 20.24 -20.15
C ARG A 279 -3.77 21.01 -18.88
N ILE A 280 -3.89 20.30 -17.76
CA ILE A 280 -4.08 20.89 -16.43
C ILE A 280 -3.16 20.15 -15.47
N ASP A 281 -2.17 20.84 -14.93
CA ASP A 281 -1.30 20.25 -13.92
C ASP A 281 -1.91 20.55 -12.54
N GLY A 282 -2.18 19.53 -11.72
CA GLY A 282 -2.63 19.67 -10.34
C GLY A 282 -1.52 19.29 -9.39
N ARG A 283 -1.28 20.11 -8.36
CA ARG A 283 -0.46 19.74 -7.21
C ARG A 283 -1.41 19.61 -6.04
N PHE A 284 -1.24 18.58 -5.24
CA PHE A 284 -2.13 18.40 -4.12
C PHE A 284 -1.46 17.73 -2.95
N MET A 285 -2.02 18.00 -1.77
CA MET A 285 -1.71 17.30 -0.54
C MET A 285 -3.01 17.08 0.22
N GLY A 286 -3.15 15.89 0.78
CA GLY A 286 -4.18 15.56 1.78
C GLY A 286 -3.49 15.02 3.02
N ASP A 287 -4.23 14.91 4.12
CA ASP A 287 -3.76 14.23 5.33
C ASP A 287 -2.45 14.82 5.85
N PHE A 288 -2.30 16.15 5.75
CA PHE A 288 -1.11 16.87 6.19
C PHE A 288 -0.92 16.77 7.69
N HIS A 289 -2.03 16.81 8.42
CA HIS A 289 -2.08 16.64 9.87
C HIS A 289 -1.16 17.59 10.63
N SER A 290 -1.08 18.86 10.21
CA SER A 290 -0.24 19.88 10.85
C SER A 290 1.27 19.57 10.88
N ASN A 291 1.82 18.76 9.96
CA ASN A 291 3.27 18.51 9.92
C ASN A 291 4.08 19.66 9.28
N LEU A 292 4.03 20.84 9.91
CA LEU A 292 4.67 22.09 9.46
C LEU A 292 6.15 21.94 9.10
N ASP A 293 6.87 21.00 9.71
CA ASP A 293 8.30 20.76 9.43
C ASP A 293 8.58 20.31 8.00
N GLN A 294 7.57 19.80 7.27
CA GLN A 294 7.70 19.41 5.86
C GLN A 294 7.49 20.56 4.87
N LEU A 295 6.79 21.63 5.28
CA LEU A 295 6.39 22.71 4.37
C LEU A 295 7.56 23.46 3.71
N PRO A 296 8.69 23.75 4.40
CA PRO A 296 9.83 24.41 3.76
C PRO A 296 10.38 23.63 2.57
N TYR A 297 10.52 22.31 2.70
CA TYR A 297 11.01 21.45 1.62
C TYR A 297 9.95 21.26 0.52
N MET A 298 8.68 21.14 0.91
CA MET A 298 7.56 21.03 -0.02
C MET A 298 7.43 22.29 -0.88
N LYS A 299 7.64 23.46 -0.30
CA LYS A 299 7.63 24.74 -1.03
C LYS A 299 8.69 24.76 -2.13
N THR A 300 9.93 24.33 -1.85
CA THR A 300 10.97 24.21 -2.87
C THR A 300 10.57 23.27 -4.01
N ALA A 301 9.97 22.12 -3.69
CA ALA A 301 9.46 21.19 -4.70
C ALA A 301 8.31 21.79 -5.52
N LEU A 302 7.36 22.46 -4.86
CA LEU A 302 6.21 23.10 -5.47
C LEU A 302 6.62 24.19 -6.45
N ASP A 303 7.55 25.08 -6.06
CA ASP A 303 8.07 26.13 -6.92
C ASP A 303 8.73 25.57 -8.18
N LYS A 304 9.52 24.51 -8.03
CA LYS A 304 10.16 23.82 -9.16
C LYS A 304 9.11 23.26 -10.13
N LEU A 305 8.05 22.63 -9.63
CA LEU A 305 6.97 22.12 -10.46
C LEU A 305 6.14 23.23 -11.12
N ASN A 306 5.88 24.32 -10.41
CA ASN A 306 5.16 25.48 -10.92
C ASN A 306 5.94 26.16 -12.04
N ALA A 307 7.25 26.38 -11.86
CA ALA A 307 8.13 26.90 -12.90
C ALA A 307 8.14 26.00 -14.15
N GLN A 308 8.14 24.68 -13.97
CA GLN A 308 8.08 23.74 -15.10
C GLN A 308 6.76 23.81 -15.89
N SER A 309 5.62 23.98 -15.21
CA SER A 309 4.33 24.15 -15.91
C SER A 309 4.23 25.50 -16.59
N TYR A 310 4.75 26.56 -15.96
CA TYR A 310 4.82 27.90 -16.55
C TYR A 310 5.61 27.90 -17.87
N VAL A 311 6.82 27.31 -17.88
CA VAL A 311 7.65 27.18 -19.10
C VAL A 311 6.93 26.39 -20.20
N LYS A 312 6.05 25.45 -19.83
CA LYS A 312 5.25 24.64 -20.77
C LYS A 312 3.92 25.28 -21.15
N GLY A 313 3.60 26.48 -20.64
CA GLY A 313 2.31 27.13 -20.86
C GLY A 313 1.12 26.35 -20.30
N ARG A 314 1.32 25.56 -19.23
CA ARG A 314 0.28 24.71 -18.63
C ARG A 314 -0.30 25.35 -17.38
N PRO A 315 -1.64 25.52 -17.30
CA PRO A 315 -2.32 25.89 -16.05
C PRO A 315 -1.95 24.96 -14.90
N SER A 316 -1.79 25.55 -13.72
CA SER A 316 -1.35 24.88 -12.50
C SER A 316 -2.12 25.32 -11.27
N SER A 317 -2.57 24.39 -10.44
CA SER A 317 -3.15 24.67 -9.11
C SER A 317 -2.43 23.91 -8.01
N PHE A 318 -2.43 24.46 -6.79
CA PHE A 318 -2.08 23.74 -5.56
C PHE A 318 -3.31 23.64 -4.66
N ASP A 319 -3.75 22.41 -4.42
CA ASP A 319 -5.04 22.09 -3.82
C ASP A 319 -4.85 21.26 -2.55
N ILE A 320 -5.63 21.56 -1.51
CA ILE A 320 -5.60 20.86 -0.22
C ILE A 320 -6.82 19.94 -0.16
N THR A 321 -6.60 18.62 -0.21
CA THR A 321 -7.66 17.62 -0.29
C THR A 321 -8.08 17.11 1.09
N GLY A 322 -8.22 18.01 2.08
CA GLY A 322 -8.66 17.71 3.45
C GLY A 322 -7.58 17.24 4.43
N ASP A 323 -7.95 17.26 5.72
CA ASP A 323 -7.11 16.99 6.88
C ASP A 323 -5.79 17.80 6.88
N ALA A 324 -5.91 19.10 6.63
CA ALA A 324 -4.80 20.04 6.83
C ALA A 324 -4.38 20.11 8.30
N LEU A 325 -5.36 19.96 9.19
CA LEU A 325 -5.20 20.12 10.64
C LEU A 325 -5.13 18.78 11.36
N SER A 326 -4.63 18.86 12.60
CA SER A 326 -4.71 17.80 13.62
C SER A 326 -3.98 16.50 13.29
N GLY A 327 -3.28 15.93 14.27
CA GLY A 327 -2.53 14.69 14.14
C GLY A 327 -1.03 14.82 14.36
N HIS A 328 -0.49 16.04 14.49
CA HIS A 328 0.90 16.32 14.84
C HIS A 328 0.96 17.36 15.97
N VAL A 329 2.07 17.40 16.72
CA VAL A 329 2.26 18.30 17.88
C VAL A 329 1.98 19.76 17.57
N ASN A 330 2.30 20.17 16.34
CA ASN A 330 2.22 21.57 15.93
C ASN A 330 0.82 22.14 16.12
N PHE A 331 -0.23 21.35 15.88
CA PHE A 331 -1.60 21.85 16.01
C PHE A 331 -1.91 22.41 17.42
N ALA A 332 -1.25 21.88 18.46
CA ALA A 332 -1.39 22.39 19.83
C ALA A 332 -0.81 23.81 20.02
N PHE A 333 -0.03 24.31 19.06
CA PHE A 333 0.69 25.58 19.14
C PHE A 333 0.29 26.60 18.06
N THR A 334 -0.58 26.23 17.12
CA THR A 334 -0.86 27.04 15.91
C THR A 334 -2.11 27.90 15.99
N LYS A 335 -2.60 28.17 17.22
CA LYS A 335 -3.81 28.96 17.48
C LYS A 335 -5.03 28.44 16.72
N GLY A 336 -5.21 27.12 16.73
CA GLY A 336 -6.35 26.49 16.08
C GLY A 336 -6.22 26.42 14.57
N GLY A 337 -5.03 26.14 14.04
CA GLY A 337 -4.83 25.94 12.60
C GLY A 337 -4.47 27.20 11.80
N GLN A 338 -4.31 28.35 12.46
CA GLN A 338 -4.03 29.62 11.79
C GLN A 338 -2.72 29.55 11.01
N VAL A 339 -1.65 29.07 11.66
CA VAL A 339 -0.31 28.99 11.06
C VAL A 339 -0.29 28.06 9.85
N GLU A 340 -0.98 26.92 9.93
CA GLU A 340 -1.10 25.96 8.82
C GLU A 340 -1.72 26.61 7.60
N TYR A 341 -2.90 27.23 7.73
CA TYR A 341 -3.58 27.80 6.57
C TYR A 341 -2.92 29.06 6.03
N GLU A 342 -2.39 29.95 6.89
CA GLU A 342 -1.60 31.09 6.43
C GLU A 342 -0.39 30.62 5.61
N THR A 343 0.36 29.65 6.13
CA THR A 343 1.53 29.09 5.42
C THR A 343 1.14 28.41 4.11
N LEU A 344 0.07 27.59 4.09
CA LEU A 344 -0.38 26.92 2.87
C LEU A 344 -0.84 27.91 1.80
N ILE A 345 -1.52 28.99 2.20
CA ILE A 345 -1.96 30.05 1.27
C ILE A 345 -0.78 30.86 0.74
N ASP A 346 0.23 31.13 1.58
CA ASP A 346 1.51 31.74 1.18
C ASP A 346 2.28 30.85 0.20
N MET A 347 2.18 29.53 0.36
CA MET A 347 2.64 28.52 -0.62
C MET A 347 1.74 28.40 -1.86
N GLN A 348 0.81 29.33 -2.05
CA GLN A 348 -0.11 29.42 -3.19
C GLN A 348 -1.20 28.35 -3.24
N ALA A 349 -1.62 27.78 -2.11
CA ALA A 349 -2.85 26.99 -2.07
C ALA A 349 -4.05 27.85 -2.47
N ARG A 350 -4.94 27.32 -3.32
CA ARG A 350 -6.12 28.06 -3.84
C ARG A 350 -7.44 27.35 -3.59
N LYS A 351 -7.44 26.03 -3.53
CA LYS A 351 -8.63 25.23 -3.26
C LYS A 351 -8.39 24.42 -2.00
N ILE A 352 -9.32 24.49 -1.06
CA ILE A 352 -9.24 23.81 0.23
C ILE A 352 -10.52 23.01 0.42
N ILE A 353 -10.38 21.72 0.59
CA ILE A 353 -11.46 20.80 0.94
C ILE A 353 -11.33 20.57 2.45
N LEU A 354 -12.44 20.63 3.18
CA LEU A 354 -12.44 20.22 4.59
C LEU A 354 -12.46 18.69 4.67
N GLY A 355 -11.58 18.11 5.47
CA GLY A 355 -11.62 16.72 5.89
C GLY A 355 -12.39 16.54 7.20
N ASN A 356 -12.15 15.42 7.88
CA ASN A 356 -12.81 15.11 9.15
C ASN A 356 -12.09 15.74 10.36
N HIS A 357 -10.82 16.10 10.23
CA HIS A 357 -10.01 16.64 11.33
C HIS A 357 -10.00 18.17 11.40
N GLU A 358 -10.61 18.87 10.43
CA GLU A 358 -10.71 20.34 10.42
C GLU A 358 -11.46 20.92 11.61
N HIS A 359 -12.31 20.11 12.26
CA HIS A 359 -13.13 20.49 13.40
C HIS A 359 -12.53 20.08 14.75
N ASP A 360 -11.32 19.50 14.75
CA ASP A 360 -10.64 19.11 15.98
C ASP A 360 -10.17 20.33 16.79
N ALA A 361 -9.87 20.07 18.06
CA ALA A 361 -9.21 20.98 18.99
C ALA A 361 -7.96 20.32 19.56
N ALA A 362 -7.02 21.15 20.05
CA ALA A 362 -5.83 20.68 20.74
C ALA A 362 -6.22 19.80 21.95
N GLY A 363 -5.46 18.74 22.22
CA GLY A 363 -5.83 17.77 23.26
C GLY A 363 -6.94 16.80 22.84
N GLY A 364 -7.04 16.47 21.55
CA GLY A 364 -7.90 15.38 21.04
C GLY A 364 -9.42 15.57 21.16
N LEU A 365 -9.88 16.80 21.38
CA LEU A 365 -11.30 17.19 21.41
C LEU A 365 -11.75 17.77 20.05
N PHE A 366 -12.98 18.29 19.97
CA PHE A 366 -13.51 19.01 18.82
C PHE A 366 -14.03 20.40 19.22
N ASP A 367 -13.90 21.36 18.31
CA ASP A 367 -14.45 22.72 18.39
C ASP A 367 -14.85 23.15 16.97
N VAL A 368 -16.12 22.95 16.63
CA VAL A 368 -16.63 23.22 15.28
C VAL A 368 -16.58 24.72 14.96
N PRO A 369 -17.11 25.65 15.80
CA PRO A 369 -17.03 27.09 15.52
C PRO A 369 -15.62 27.66 15.30
N ARG A 370 -14.59 27.07 15.94
CA ARG A 370 -13.19 27.53 15.85
C ARG A 370 -12.73 27.73 14.42
N TRP A 371 -12.95 26.73 13.56
CA TRP A 371 -12.40 26.77 12.20
C TRP A 371 -12.95 27.98 11.43
N GLY A 372 -14.26 28.25 11.52
CA GLY A 372 -14.88 29.41 10.86
C GLY A 372 -14.35 30.74 11.39
N LYS A 373 -14.08 30.85 12.70
CA LYS A 373 -13.47 32.04 13.33
C LYS A 373 -12.04 32.28 12.84
N VAL A 374 -11.25 31.22 12.71
CA VAL A 374 -9.86 31.28 12.24
C VAL A 374 -9.80 31.62 10.75
N MET A 375 -10.63 30.96 9.94
CA MET A 375 -10.53 31.06 8.48
C MET A 375 -11.16 32.31 7.89
N ARG A 376 -12.19 32.89 8.51
CA ARG A 376 -12.82 34.12 8.02
C ARG A 376 -11.83 35.27 7.76
N PRO A 377 -11.00 35.73 8.74
CA PRO A 377 -10.04 36.80 8.48
C PRO A 377 -8.94 36.41 7.49
N ILE A 378 -8.59 35.12 7.40
CA ILE A 378 -7.62 34.61 6.43
C ILE A 378 -8.20 34.72 5.01
N LEU A 379 -9.44 34.29 4.80
CA LEU A 379 -10.12 34.30 3.50
C LEU A 379 -10.49 35.72 3.05
N GLU A 380 -10.84 36.62 3.97
CA GLU A 380 -11.08 38.04 3.67
C GLU A 380 -9.82 38.72 3.08
N LYS A 381 -8.63 38.35 3.58
CA LYS A 381 -7.35 38.83 3.03
C LYS A 381 -6.94 38.09 1.75
N ASN A 382 -7.55 36.94 1.47
CA ASN A 382 -7.19 36.05 0.36
C ASN A 382 -8.43 35.66 -0.45
N PRO A 383 -9.10 36.60 -1.14
CA PRO A 383 -10.39 36.36 -1.81
C PRO A 383 -10.33 35.35 -2.97
N ASN A 384 -9.12 35.05 -3.45
CA ASN A 384 -8.87 34.07 -4.51
C ASN A 384 -8.81 32.62 -3.99
N VAL A 385 -8.85 32.41 -2.66
CA VAL A 385 -8.91 31.09 -2.05
C VAL A 385 -10.38 30.66 -1.93
N SER A 386 -10.69 29.44 -2.34
CA SER A 386 -12.03 28.88 -2.20
C SER A 386 -12.01 27.63 -1.34
N VAL A 387 -12.94 27.56 -0.41
CA VAL A 387 -13.20 26.37 0.40
C VAL A 387 -14.37 25.62 -0.21
N ILE A 388 -14.16 24.34 -0.54
CA ILE A 388 -15.05 23.57 -1.39
C ILE A 388 -15.51 22.30 -0.68
N ASN A 389 -16.80 22.20 -0.38
CA ASN A 389 -17.43 21.00 0.16
C ASN A 389 -18.89 20.93 -0.30
N SER A 390 -19.22 19.94 -1.11
CA SER A 390 -20.55 19.76 -1.69
C SER A 390 -21.49 18.99 -0.77
N ASN A 391 -20.95 18.07 0.04
CA ASN A 391 -21.74 17.17 0.89
C ASN A 391 -21.62 17.45 2.40
N LEU A 392 -21.08 18.62 2.78
CA LEU A 392 -20.92 19.06 4.17
C LEU A 392 -21.94 20.13 4.52
N ASP A 393 -22.78 19.86 5.53
CA ASP A 393 -23.74 20.82 6.08
C ASP A 393 -23.27 21.34 7.45
N VAL A 394 -22.85 22.60 7.44
CA VAL A 394 -22.42 23.39 8.60
C VAL A 394 -23.39 24.54 8.90
N SER A 395 -24.61 24.49 8.38
CA SER A 395 -25.61 25.58 8.52
C SER A 395 -26.01 25.86 9.98
N ALA A 396 -25.81 24.90 10.88
CA ALA A 396 -26.00 25.08 12.31
C ALA A 396 -24.98 26.02 12.98
N TYR A 397 -23.92 26.42 12.26
CA TYR A 397 -22.80 27.20 12.80
C TYR A 397 -22.64 28.52 12.04
N PRO A 398 -23.11 29.66 12.60
CA PRO A 398 -23.03 30.97 11.96
C PRO A 398 -21.62 31.39 11.54
N GLU A 399 -20.59 30.89 12.22
CA GLU A 399 -19.18 31.13 11.92
C GLU A 399 -18.78 30.66 10.51
N TYR A 400 -19.52 29.73 9.90
CA TYR A 400 -19.27 29.21 8.55
C TYR A 400 -20.01 29.97 7.45
N ASN A 401 -20.92 30.88 7.80
CA ASN A 401 -21.77 31.56 6.82
C ASN A 401 -20.92 32.24 5.72
N GLY A 402 -21.15 31.82 4.48
CA GLY A 402 -20.48 32.33 3.28
C GLY A 402 -19.03 31.85 3.07
N LEU A 403 -18.50 30.95 3.90
CA LEU A 403 -17.11 30.49 3.77
C LEU A 403 -16.95 29.31 2.80
N THR A 404 -17.94 28.40 2.73
CA THR A 404 -17.89 27.21 1.90
C THR A 404 -18.71 27.35 0.62
N LYS A 405 -18.28 26.68 -0.44
CA LYS A 405 -18.97 26.57 -1.73
C LYS A 405 -19.13 25.09 -2.10
N PRO A 406 -20.21 24.68 -2.81
CA PRO A 406 -20.34 23.30 -3.25
C PRO A 406 -19.33 22.94 -4.35
N TYR A 407 -19.03 23.88 -5.24
CA TYR A 407 -18.06 23.77 -6.31
C TYR A 407 -17.51 25.14 -6.70
N VAL A 408 -16.40 25.15 -7.45
CA VAL A 408 -15.87 26.34 -8.11
C VAL A 408 -15.72 26.09 -9.60
N ILE A 409 -15.85 27.15 -10.41
CA ILE A 409 -15.70 27.07 -11.87
C ILE A 409 -14.60 28.05 -12.27
N GLU A 410 -13.58 27.54 -12.96
CA GLU A 410 -12.45 28.30 -13.46
C GLU A 410 -12.44 28.25 -15.00
N GLU A 411 -12.09 29.36 -15.64
CA GLU A 411 -11.87 29.40 -17.09
C GLU A 411 -10.38 29.25 -17.39
N ILE A 412 -10.02 28.27 -18.21
CA ILE A 412 -8.65 28.04 -18.64
C ILE A 412 -8.54 27.95 -20.15
N MET A 413 -7.34 28.14 -20.68
CA MET A 413 -7.06 27.98 -22.10
C MET A 413 -6.86 26.49 -22.46
N ALA A 414 -7.65 26.01 -23.41
CA ALA A 414 -7.50 24.71 -24.05
C ALA A 414 -7.16 24.90 -25.55
N PRO A 415 -6.76 23.82 -26.26
CA PRO A 415 -6.54 23.89 -27.71
C PRO A 415 -7.75 24.36 -28.52
N TRP A 416 -8.96 24.15 -27.99
CA TRP A 416 -10.23 24.59 -28.59
C TRP A 416 -10.75 25.92 -28.01
N GLY A 417 -9.91 26.68 -27.31
CA GLY A 417 -10.24 27.99 -26.75
C GLY A 417 -10.54 27.98 -25.25
N LYS A 418 -11.14 29.07 -24.77
CA LYS A 418 -11.53 29.25 -23.37
C LYS A 418 -12.52 28.18 -22.94
N THR A 419 -12.18 27.47 -21.87
CA THR A 419 -12.89 26.29 -21.40
C THR A 419 -13.14 26.38 -19.90
N LYS A 420 -14.39 26.13 -19.49
CA LYS A 420 -14.78 26.06 -18.08
C LYS A 420 -14.42 24.70 -17.49
N VAL A 421 -13.76 24.70 -16.35
CA VAL A 421 -13.44 23.53 -15.54
C VAL A 421 -14.06 23.72 -14.17
N ALA A 422 -14.85 22.75 -13.72
CA ALA A 422 -15.41 22.78 -12.37
C ALA A 422 -14.62 21.87 -11.43
N THR A 423 -14.39 22.31 -10.21
CA THR A 423 -13.87 21.49 -9.11
C THR A 423 -14.96 21.31 -8.06
N ILE A 424 -15.26 20.05 -7.72
CA ILE A 424 -16.24 19.66 -6.69
C ILE A 424 -15.48 19.07 -5.51
N GLY A 425 -15.83 19.51 -4.30
CA GLY A 425 -15.25 19.03 -3.04
C GLY A 425 -16.14 17.99 -2.36
N LEU A 426 -15.59 16.88 -1.86
CA LEU A 426 -16.33 15.85 -1.11
C LEU A 426 -15.59 15.45 0.17
N THR A 427 -16.32 15.12 1.23
CA THR A 427 -15.77 14.76 2.53
C THR A 427 -16.46 13.55 3.14
N THR A 428 -15.70 12.72 3.84
CA THR A 428 -16.21 11.58 4.61
C THR A 428 -17.17 12.02 5.73
N ASP A 429 -18.16 11.18 6.04
CA ASP A 429 -19.07 11.37 7.16
C ASP A 429 -18.44 11.00 8.53
N GLU A 430 -17.23 10.45 8.54
CA GLU A 430 -16.47 10.16 9.77
C GLU A 430 -16.21 11.42 10.63
N GLY A 431 -16.22 12.61 10.02
CA GLY A 431 -16.03 13.90 10.69
C GLY A 431 -17.25 14.43 11.44
N ALA A 432 -18.36 13.70 11.44
CA ALA A 432 -19.59 14.19 12.03
C ALA A 432 -19.51 14.30 13.57
N VAL A 433 -19.32 15.53 14.03
CA VAL A 433 -19.27 15.96 15.44
C VAL A 433 -20.24 17.11 15.67
N GLY A 434 -20.76 17.24 16.89
CA GLY A 434 -21.75 18.27 17.22
C GLY A 434 -22.99 18.19 16.31
N ALA A 435 -23.37 19.32 15.71
CA ALA A 435 -24.50 19.47 14.80
C ALA A 435 -24.12 19.43 13.31
N ILE A 436 -22.87 19.09 12.96
CA ILE A 436 -22.46 18.92 11.56
C ILE A 436 -23.20 17.72 10.96
N LYS A 437 -23.71 17.90 9.74
CA LYS A 437 -24.32 16.82 8.96
C LYS A 437 -23.55 16.60 7.67
N TYR A 438 -23.64 15.38 7.16
CA TYR A 438 -23.06 15.00 5.88
C TYR A 438 -24.14 14.38 5.00
N HIS A 439 -24.12 14.74 3.72
CA HIS A 439 -24.90 14.07 2.69
C HIS A 439 -24.07 12.94 2.07
N ASP A 440 -24.75 11.95 1.49
CA ASP A 440 -24.08 10.87 0.78
C ASP A 440 -23.19 11.42 -0.35
N ALA A 441 -21.91 11.07 -0.32
CA ALA A 441 -20.91 11.65 -1.22
C ALA A 441 -21.15 11.24 -2.68
N GLU A 442 -21.58 9.99 -2.93
CA GLU A 442 -21.85 9.49 -4.28
C GLU A 442 -23.05 10.20 -4.91
N GLN A 443 -24.18 10.24 -4.20
CA GLN A 443 -25.38 10.91 -4.66
C GLN A 443 -25.16 12.41 -4.87
N THR A 444 -24.43 13.06 -3.94
CA THR A 444 -24.11 14.48 -4.05
C THR A 444 -23.23 14.77 -5.26
N ALA A 445 -22.21 13.96 -5.51
CA ALA A 445 -21.34 14.10 -6.68
C ALA A 445 -22.12 13.91 -7.99
N ILE A 446 -22.96 12.88 -8.08
CA ILE A 446 -23.80 12.60 -9.24
C ILE A 446 -24.73 13.79 -9.54
N ALA A 447 -25.39 14.32 -8.50
CA ALA A 447 -26.29 15.45 -8.64
C ALA A 447 -25.55 16.71 -9.12
N ALA A 448 -24.42 17.05 -8.49
CA ALA A 448 -23.61 18.22 -8.86
C ALA A 448 -23.06 18.12 -10.29
N ILE A 449 -22.58 16.93 -10.70
CA ILE A 449 -22.09 16.72 -12.07
C ILE A 449 -23.22 16.83 -13.10
N LYS A 450 -24.41 16.28 -12.80
CA LYS A 450 -25.59 16.42 -13.68
C LYS A 450 -25.99 17.88 -13.83
N ASP A 451 -26.00 18.66 -12.75
CA ASP A 451 -26.26 20.10 -12.77
C ASP A 451 -25.24 20.86 -13.62
N LEU A 452 -23.94 20.68 -13.36
CA LEU A 452 -22.86 21.33 -14.13
C LEU A 452 -22.89 20.97 -15.62
N ASN A 453 -23.17 19.70 -15.95
CA ASN A 453 -23.34 19.26 -17.33
C ASN A 453 -24.55 19.92 -18.01
N SER A 454 -25.65 20.15 -17.28
CA SER A 454 -26.82 20.87 -17.81
C SER A 454 -26.50 22.33 -18.18
N GLN A 455 -25.50 22.92 -17.53
CA GLN A 455 -24.95 24.24 -17.82
C GLN A 455 -23.87 24.22 -18.93
N GLY A 456 -23.61 23.05 -19.54
CA GLY A 456 -22.62 22.86 -20.59
C GLY A 456 -21.18 22.68 -20.11
N ILE A 457 -20.94 22.55 -18.80
CA ILE A 457 -19.61 22.37 -18.21
C ILE A 457 -19.28 20.87 -18.17
N LYS A 458 -18.38 20.44 -19.06
CA LYS A 458 -18.03 19.01 -19.23
C LYS A 458 -16.75 18.60 -18.51
N HIS A 459 -15.89 19.54 -18.15
CA HIS A 459 -14.58 19.26 -17.55
C HIS A 459 -14.70 19.37 -16.03
N ILE A 460 -14.73 18.21 -15.37
CA ILE A 460 -14.97 18.12 -13.93
C ILE A 460 -13.76 17.51 -13.23
N VAL A 461 -13.28 18.16 -12.18
CA VAL A 461 -12.28 17.67 -11.24
C VAL A 461 -12.97 17.38 -9.92
N LEU A 462 -12.67 16.22 -9.32
CA LEU A 462 -13.11 15.90 -7.96
C LEU A 462 -11.93 15.98 -7.01
N ASP A 463 -12.05 16.84 -6.01
CA ASP A 463 -11.13 16.93 -4.89
C ASP A 463 -11.83 16.33 -3.67
N THR A 464 -11.30 15.23 -3.15
CA THR A 464 -12.05 14.40 -2.20
C THR A 464 -11.27 14.14 -0.92
N HIS A 465 -12.00 13.99 0.17
CA HIS A 465 -11.51 13.52 1.45
C HIS A 465 -12.42 12.39 1.96
N ILE A 466 -12.67 11.40 1.09
CA ILE A 466 -13.59 10.27 1.34
C ILE A 466 -12.86 8.92 1.47
N GLY A 467 -11.56 8.86 1.16
CA GLY A 467 -10.78 7.63 1.16
C GLY A 467 -10.67 6.99 -0.23
N LEU A 468 -9.55 6.30 -0.50
CA LEU A 468 -9.29 5.70 -1.81
C LEU A 468 -10.33 4.62 -2.16
N GLY A 469 -10.78 3.85 -1.19
CA GLY A 469 -11.84 2.85 -1.38
C GLY A 469 -13.14 3.47 -1.85
N GLU A 470 -13.56 4.57 -1.24
CA GLU A 470 -14.76 5.32 -1.63
C GLU A 470 -14.57 6.05 -2.97
N ASP A 471 -13.40 6.62 -3.26
CA ASP A 471 -13.10 7.19 -4.57
C ASP A 471 -13.19 6.16 -5.70
N LEU A 472 -12.74 4.92 -5.45
CA LEU A 472 -12.86 3.82 -6.40
C LEU A 472 -14.32 3.41 -6.62
N LYS A 473 -15.18 3.45 -5.59
CA LYS A 473 -16.62 3.18 -5.69
C LYS A 473 -17.32 4.31 -6.46
N LEU A 474 -17.03 5.56 -6.10
CA LEU A 474 -17.53 6.75 -6.77
C LEU A 474 -17.19 6.72 -8.26
N ALA A 475 -15.93 6.47 -8.63
CA ALA A 475 -15.53 6.38 -10.02
C ALA A 475 -16.31 5.31 -10.80
N LYS A 476 -16.56 4.14 -10.21
CA LYS A 476 -17.41 3.10 -10.83
C LYS A 476 -18.85 3.57 -10.98
N ALA A 477 -19.42 4.24 -9.98
CA ALA A 477 -20.77 4.79 -10.06
C ALA A 477 -20.90 5.83 -11.18
N LEU A 478 -19.96 6.76 -11.27
CA LEU A 478 -19.90 7.77 -12.33
C LEU A 478 -19.79 7.15 -13.73
N ILE A 479 -19.00 6.09 -13.88
CA ILE A 479 -18.94 5.34 -15.14
C ILE A 479 -20.28 4.66 -15.44
N ARG A 480 -20.94 4.02 -14.47
CA ARG A 480 -22.28 3.43 -14.68
C ARG A 480 -23.31 4.45 -15.11
N GLU A 481 -23.28 5.65 -14.52
CA GLU A 481 -24.15 6.78 -14.85
C GLU A 481 -23.74 7.55 -16.12
N ASN A 482 -22.65 7.15 -16.77
CA ASN A 482 -22.08 7.83 -17.94
C ASN A 482 -21.77 9.33 -17.68
N LEU A 483 -21.22 9.62 -16.50
CA LEU A 483 -20.79 10.95 -16.08
C LEU A 483 -19.26 11.03 -16.10
N PRO A 484 -18.65 11.56 -17.18
CA PRO A 484 -17.19 11.66 -17.26
C PRO A 484 -16.67 12.70 -16.27
N VAL A 485 -15.53 12.38 -15.64
CA VAL A 485 -14.73 13.32 -14.85
C VAL A 485 -13.27 13.23 -15.30
N SER A 486 -12.58 14.36 -15.25
CA SER A 486 -11.21 14.52 -15.76
C SER A 486 -10.16 13.90 -14.84
N ARG A 487 -10.36 13.98 -13.51
CA ARG A 487 -9.55 13.30 -12.49
C ARG A 487 -10.23 13.31 -11.13
N ILE A 488 -9.78 12.42 -10.25
CA ILE A 488 -10.04 12.46 -8.80
C ILE A 488 -8.69 12.60 -8.07
N GLN A 489 -8.57 13.60 -7.20
CA GLN A 489 -7.45 13.77 -6.28
C GLN A 489 -7.97 13.71 -4.85
N GLY A 490 -7.47 12.77 -4.05
CA GLY A 490 -8.10 12.40 -2.78
C GLY A 490 -7.16 12.32 -1.57
N GLY A 491 -7.78 12.19 -0.39
CA GLY A 491 -7.15 11.94 0.92
C GLY A 491 -8.01 11.05 1.82
N HIS A 492 -7.83 11.14 3.15
CA HIS A 492 -8.46 10.41 4.26
C HIS A 492 -7.79 9.08 4.61
N SER A 493 -7.57 8.22 3.61
CA SER A 493 -7.08 6.85 3.88
C SER A 493 -5.56 6.70 3.92
N HIS A 494 -4.82 7.81 3.76
CA HIS A 494 -3.35 7.86 3.75
C HIS A 494 -2.74 7.00 2.64
N SER A 495 -3.52 6.73 1.60
CA SER A 495 -3.14 5.86 0.49
C SER A 495 -2.03 6.49 -0.34
N ILE A 496 -1.11 5.66 -0.83
CA ILE A 496 0.05 6.11 -1.60
C ILE A 496 -0.09 5.62 -3.05
N THR A 497 -0.36 6.55 -3.98
CA THR A 497 -0.47 6.24 -5.40
C THR A 497 0.68 6.91 -6.19
N PRO A 498 1.85 6.26 -6.35
CA PRO A 498 2.97 6.83 -7.10
C PRO A 498 2.69 7.08 -8.58
N THR A 499 1.60 6.53 -9.12
CA THR A 499 1.05 6.82 -10.44
C THR A 499 -0.47 6.81 -10.38
N PRO A 500 -1.19 7.46 -11.33
CA PRO A 500 -2.65 7.43 -11.33
C PRO A 500 -3.19 6.01 -11.44
N ILE A 501 -4.11 5.66 -10.55
CA ILE A 501 -4.93 4.45 -10.66
C ILE A 501 -6.06 4.75 -11.64
N TRP A 502 -6.20 3.91 -12.66
CA TRP A 502 -7.23 4.10 -13.68
C TRP A 502 -8.40 3.15 -13.45
N VAL A 503 -9.58 3.71 -13.19
CA VAL A 503 -10.83 2.98 -13.07
C VAL A 503 -11.53 3.01 -14.42
N GLY A 504 -11.82 1.84 -14.98
CA GLY A 504 -12.53 1.68 -16.23
C GLY A 504 -13.87 0.93 -16.08
N PRO A 505 -14.58 0.70 -17.19
CA PRO A 505 -15.87 0.01 -17.19
C PRO A 505 -15.75 -1.43 -16.68
N GLU A 506 -16.69 -1.87 -15.84
CA GLU A 506 -16.67 -3.19 -15.19
C GLU A 506 -16.71 -4.35 -16.20
N LYS A 507 -17.42 -4.16 -17.32
CA LYS A 507 -17.51 -5.14 -18.41
C LYS A 507 -16.65 -4.71 -19.59
N GLY A 508 -15.88 -5.67 -20.12
CA GLY A 508 -15.18 -5.52 -21.38
C GLY A 508 -16.13 -5.40 -22.57
N ILE A 509 -15.58 -5.15 -23.77
CA ILE A 509 -16.33 -4.88 -25.00
C ILE A 509 -17.44 -5.93 -25.24
N ILE A 510 -17.13 -7.22 -25.12
CA ILE A 510 -18.09 -8.31 -25.36
C ILE A 510 -19.26 -8.26 -24.35
N GLY A 511 -18.96 -8.12 -23.06
CA GLY A 511 -19.99 -8.05 -22.02
C GLY A 511 -20.93 -6.85 -22.20
N ARG A 512 -20.39 -5.71 -22.64
CA ARG A 512 -21.20 -4.52 -22.94
C ARG A 512 -22.03 -4.68 -24.22
N THR A 513 -21.51 -5.37 -25.24
CA THR A 513 -22.30 -5.71 -26.43
C THR A 513 -23.48 -6.61 -26.04
N ILE A 514 -23.27 -7.60 -25.17
CA ILE A 514 -24.34 -8.47 -24.66
C ILE A 514 -25.39 -7.65 -23.91
N ASP A 515 -24.98 -6.78 -22.98
CA ASP A 515 -25.93 -5.92 -22.25
C ASP A 515 -26.72 -5.01 -23.19
N ARG A 516 -26.06 -4.41 -24.18
CA ARG A 516 -26.71 -3.58 -25.20
C ARG A 516 -27.77 -4.36 -25.98
N LEU A 517 -27.42 -5.57 -26.43
CA LEU A 517 -28.35 -6.44 -27.16
C LEU A 517 -29.50 -6.93 -26.27
N ALA A 518 -29.28 -7.05 -24.97
CA ALA A 518 -30.28 -7.41 -23.98
C ALA A 518 -31.11 -6.22 -23.47
N GLY A 519 -30.94 -5.01 -24.03
CA GLY A 519 -31.64 -3.80 -23.59
C GLY A 519 -31.28 -3.33 -22.17
N ARG A 520 -30.16 -3.81 -21.62
CA ARG A 520 -29.69 -3.43 -20.28
C ARG A 520 -28.93 -2.11 -20.35
N PRO A 521 -28.98 -1.26 -19.32
CA PRO A 521 -28.19 -0.04 -19.25
C PRO A 521 -26.70 -0.34 -19.48
N VAL A 522 -26.10 0.36 -20.44
CA VAL A 522 -24.66 0.29 -20.70
C VAL A 522 -24.06 1.60 -20.22
N GLY A 523 -23.25 1.53 -19.17
CA GLY A 523 -22.52 2.69 -18.66
C GLY A 523 -21.52 3.26 -19.68
N GLY A 524 -20.82 4.31 -19.25
CA GLY A 524 -19.81 5.00 -20.04
C GLY A 524 -18.66 4.12 -20.51
N ASN A 525 -18.08 4.50 -21.64
CA ASN A 525 -16.88 3.87 -22.21
C ASN A 525 -15.66 4.81 -22.06
N PHE A 526 -15.38 5.21 -20.83
CA PHE A 526 -14.25 6.05 -20.47
C PHE A 526 -13.60 5.53 -19.19
N GLU A 527 -12.47 6.12 -18.83
CA GLU A 527 -11.71 5.76 -17.63
C GLU A 527 -11.46 7.01 -16.80
N ILE A 528 -11.46 6.85 -15.48
CA ILE A 528 -11.25 7.92 -14.50
C ILE A 528 -9.93 7.67 -13.79
N PRO A 529 -8.97 8.61 -13.84
CA PRO A 529 -7.72 8.49 -13.10
C PRO A 529 -7.85 9.07 -11.68
N ILE A 530 -7.30 8.37 -10.70
CA ILE A 530 -7.36 8.68 -9.27
C ILE A 530 -5.93 8.75 -8.70
N MET A 531 -5.65 9.75 -7.86
CA MET A 531 -4.41 9.83 -7.10
C MET A 531 -4.62 10.30 -5.65
N HIS A 532 -3.85 9.72 -4.74
CA HIS A 532 -3.71 10.09 -3.32
C HIS A 532 -2.22 10.33 -2.99
N ALA A 533 -1.94 11.24 -2.06
CA ALA A 533 -0.58 11.70 -1.74
C ALA A 533 -0.05 11.25 -0.36
N GLY A 534 -0.48 10.09 0.14
CA GLY A 534 -0.03 9.57 1.43
C GLY A 534 -0.51 10.45 2.58
N SER A 535 0.36 10.71 3.55
CA SER A 535 0.05 11.56 4.72
C SER A 535 1.30 12.18 5.35
N GLY A 536 1.07 13.19 6.18
CA GLY A 536 2.07 13.91 6.97
C GLY A 536 2.97 14.82 6.14
N GLY A 537 2.54 15.22 4.94
CA GLY A 537 3.34 16.05 4.04
C GLY A 537 4.58 15.36 3.46
N ARG A 538 4.71 14.04 3.60
CA ARG A 538 5.86 13.24 3.10
C ARG A 538 5.96 13.18 1.58
N TRP A 539 4.85 13.42 0.89
CA TRP A 539 4.79 13.48 -0.56
C TRP A 539 3.94 14.66 -1.01
N LEU A 540 4.37 15.31 -2.09
CA LEU A 540 3.54 16.23 -2.87
C LEU A 540 3.02 15.48 -4.10
N GLY A 541 1.70 15.45 -4.27
CA GLY A 541 1.08 14.89 -5.47
C GLY A 541 1.33 15.81 -6.66
N ASN A 542 1.82 15.27 -7.78
CA ASN A 542 1.97 15.98 -9.05
C ASN A 542 1.15 15.25 -10.12
N PHE A 543 -0.03 15.79 -10.46
CA PHE A 543 -1.01 15.17 -11.34
C PHE A 543 -1.19 15.98 -12.64
N GLN A 544 -0.46 15.58 -13.67
CA GLN A 544 -0.41 16.26 -14.97
C GLN A 544 -1.48 15.69 -15.91
N SER A 545 -2.68 16.25 -15.84
CA SER A 545 -3.85 15.74 -16.55
C SER A 545 -3.82 16.11 -18.03
N ALA A 546 -4.24 15.17 -18.87
CA ALA A 546 -4.60 15.42 -20.25
C ALA A 546 -6.08 15.08 -20.42
N VAL A 547 -6.88 16.04 -20.86
CA VAL A 547 -8.34 15.93 -20.92
C VAL A 547 -8.79 16.11 -22.37
N ASN A 548 -9.64 15.23 -22.86
CA ASN A 548 -10.25 15.33 -24.19
C ASN A 548 -11.39 16.38 -24.16
N ILE A 549 -11.82 16.82 -25.35
CA ILE A 549 -12.89 17.84 -25.50
C ILE A 549 -14.24 17.42 -24.88
N ASP A 550 -14.49 16.13 -24.71
CA ASP A 550 -15.70 15.58 -24.10
C ASP A 550 -15.64 15.49 -22.57
N GLY A 551 -14.55 15.94 -21.94
CA GLY A 551 -14.35 15.88 -20.49
C GLY A 551 -13.63 14.64 -19.99
N THR A 552 -13.45 13.62 -20.84
CA THR A 552 -12.80 12.36 -20.46
C THR A 552 -11.29 12.52 -20.33
N ALA A 553 -10.71 11.77 -19.39
CA ALA A 553 -9.26 11.73 -19.23
C ALA A 553 -8.58 10.94 -20.35
N ASN A 554 -7.46 11.46 -20.86
CA ASN A 554 -6.62 10.77 -21.81
C ASN A 554 -5.53 9.97 -21.08
N ARG A 555 -5.69 8.64 -21.02
CA ARG A 555 -4.76 7.72 -20.35
C ARG A 555 -3.30 7.91 -20.73
N TYR A 556 -3.02 7.96 -22.02
CA TYR A 556 -1.64 7.86 -22.51
C TYR A 556 -0.91 9.20 -22.52
N PHE A 557 -1.62 10.32 -22.40
CA PHE A 557 -1.01 11.64 -22.20
C PHE A 557 -1.01 12.11 -20.75
N THR A 558 -1.92 11.62 -19.92
CA THR A 558 -1.93 11.92 -18.48
C THR A 558 -0.71 11.31 -17.80
N ARG A 559 -0.07 12.09 -16.93
CA ARG A 559 1.06 11.64 -16.10
C ARG A 559 0.73 11.97 -14.65
N GLY A 560 1.30 11.20 -13.74
CA GLY A 560 1.24 11.53 -12.33
C GLY A 560 2.38 10.86 -11.59
N ASN A 561 2.92 11.57 -10.61
CA ASN A 561 3.91 11.04 -9.68
C ASN A 561 3.74 11.67 -8.30
N LEU A 562 4.26 10.99 -7.29
CA LEU A 562 4.50 11.58 -5.98
C LEU A 562 5.92 12.13 -5.95
N VAL A 563 6.09 13.35 -5.44
CA VAL A 563 7.40 13.93 -5.16
C VAL A 563 7.69 13.72 -3.69
N PRO A 564 8.69 12.87 -3.32
CA PRO A 564 9.09 12.70 -1.93
C PRO A 564 9.59 14.02 -1.37
N ILE A 565 9.11 14.39 -0.19
CA ILE A 565 9.54 15.58 0.51
C ILE A 565 10.64 15.17 1.49
N THR A 566 11.88 15.51 1.15
CA THR A 566 13.09 15.17 1.91
C THR A 566 13.95 16.42 2.10
N ALA A 567 14.85 16.37 3.07
CA ALA A 567 15.81 17.45 3.32
C ALA A 567 16.72 17.75 2.11
N GLU A 568 16.89 16.78 1.20
CA GLU A 568 17.72 16.91 -0.01
C GLU A 568 17.17 17.94 -1.00
N LEU A 569 15.88 18.30 -0.90
CA LEU A 569 15.28 19.35 -1.72
C LEU A 569 15.82 20.75 -1.36
N GLY A 570 16.35 20.93 -0.16
CA GLY A 570 16.63 22.25 0.42
C GLY A 570 15.35 22.92 0.93
N ALA A 571 15.43 23.52 2.12
CA ALA A 571 14.30 24.24 2.72
C ALA A 571 14.13 25.62 2.08
N ASP A 572 12.90 26.04 1.83
CA ASP A 572 12.57 27.45 1.62
C ASP A 572 12.80 28.22 2.93
N GLU A 573 13.80 29.11 2.93
CA GLU A 573 14.24 29.83 4.13
C GLU A 573 13.13 30.72 4.71
N ALA A 574 12.29 31.33 3.88
CA ALA A 574 11.23 32.22 4.36
C ALA A 574 10.16 31.44 5.12
N ILE A 575 9.70 30.31 4.56
CA ILE A 575 8.75 29.43 5.22
C ILE A 575 9.35 28.80 6.49
N GLU A 576 10.62 28.36 6.43
CA GLU A 576 11.30 27.78 7.60
C GLU A 576 11.37 28.78 8.77
N GLN A 577 11.77 30.02 8.50
CA GLN A 577 11.85 31.07 9.53
C GLN A 577 10.46 31.47 10.04
N ALA A 578 9.46 31.57 9.16
CA ALA A 578 8.09 31.87 9.57
C ALA A 578 7.55 30.83 10.57
N ILE A 579 7.76 29.54 10.29
CA ILE A 579 7.33 28.44 11.17
C ILE A 579 8.12 28.45 12.50
N LYS A 580 9.44 28.65 12.45
CA LYS A 580 10.28 28.74 13.66
C LYS A 580 9.82 29.88 14.57
N ASN A 581 9.53 31.05 14.00
CA ASN A 581 9.07 32.22 14.73
C ASN A 581 7.64 32.08 15.26
N ALA A 582 6.77 31.35 14.54
CA ALA A 582 5.40 31.11 14.95
C ALA A 582 5.29 30.11 16.12
N LEU A 583 6.26 29.21 16.28
CA LEU A 583 6.18 28.06 17.20
C LEU A 583 7.32 27.97 18.24
N PRO A 584 7.68 29.04 18.97
CA PRO A 584 8.80 29.01 19.92
C PRO A 584 8.57 28.02 21.06
N GLU A 585 7.35 27.94 21.59
CA GLU A 585 6.98 26.99 22.67
C GLU A 585 7.13 25.53 22.22
N ARG A 586 6.75 25.21 20.97
CA ARG A 586 6.94 23.87 20.41
C ARG A 586 8.42 23.54 20.29
N ASN A 587 9.24 24.49 19.83
CA ASN A 587 10.67 24.28 19.62
C ASN A 587 11.40 24.01 20.95
N ALA A 588 10.94 24.61 22.05
CA ALA A 588 11.48 24.36 23.39
C ALA A 588 11.34 22.89 23.83
N LEU A 589 10.35 22.14 23.32
CA LEU A 589 10.16 20.71 23.63
C LEU A 589 11.32 19.82 23.16
N THR A 590 12.18 20.30 22.26
CA THR A 590 13.41 19.59 21.83
C THR A 590 14.46 19.51 22.94
N GLN A 591 14.40 20.41 23.92
CA GLN A 591 15.38 20.50 25.02
C GLN A 591 15.01 19.59 26.19
N GLU A 592 13.74 19.16 26.30
CA GLU A 592 13.28 18.21 27.30
C GLU A 592 13.68 16.78 26.88
N THR A 593 14.73 16.23 27.49
CA THR A 593 15.24 14.88 27.22
C THR A 593 15.03 13.93 28.40
N TYR A 594 14.98 12.62 28.14
CA TYR A 594 14.66 11.60 29.15
C TYR A 594 15.78 10.58 29.40
N GLY A 595 16.96 10.79 28.82
CA GLY A 595 18.05 9.81 28.87
C GLY A 595 17.68 8.46 28.24
N SER A 596 16.72 8.45 27.31
CA SER A 596 16.21 7.26 26.65
C SER A 596 16.49 7.28 25.15
N MET A 597 16.67 6.10 24.56
CA MET A 597 16.97 5.96 23.14
C MET A 597 16.38 4.65 22.61
N ALA A 598 15.81 4.69 21.41
CA ALA A 598 15.42 3.47 20.70
C ALA A 598 16.62 2.84 19.99
N VAL A 599 16.80 1.54 20.19
CA VAL A 599 17.85 0.73 19.51
C VAL A 599 17.33 0.18 18.17
N GLY A 600 16.01 0.03 18.04
CA GLY A 600 15.33 -0.36 16.81
C GLY A 600 14.09 0.51 16.55
N ASN A 601 13.70 0.65 15.28
CA ASN A 601 12.57 1.48 14.89
C ASN A 601 11.24 0.88 15.36
N TYR A 602 10.41 1.69 16.00
CA TYR A 602 9.01 1.35 16.31
C TYR A 602 8.11 1.82 15.18
N SER A 603 7.63 0.89 14.35
CA SER A 603 6.79 1.25 13.20
C SER A 603 5.34 1.52 13.60
N ALA A 604 4.77 2.58 13.03
CA ALA A 604 3.32 2.83 13.06
C ALA A 604 2.53 1.87 12.15
N ARG A 605 3.20 1.11 11.27
CA ARG A 605 2.54 0.21 10.32
C ARG A 605 1.87 -0.96 11.04
N GLY A 606 0.60 -1.18 10.72
CA GLY A 606 -0.19 -2.28 11.26
C GLY A 606 -0.90 -1.95 12.57
N LEU A 607 -0.66 -0.77 13.16
CA LEU A 607 -1.37 -0.29 14.35
C LEU A 607 -2.90 -0.37 14.19
N ARG A 608 -3.40 -0.18 12.97
CA ARG A 608 -4.83 -0.17 12.64
C ARG A 608 -5.44 -1.56 12.33
N ALA A 609 -4.67 -2.64 12.46
CA ALA A 609 -5.16 -3.98 12.07
C ALA A 609 -4.60 -5.16 12.89
N LYS A 610 -3.53 -4.97 13.67
CA LYS A 610 -2.89 -6.03 14.44
C LYS A 610 -2.14 -5.50 15.66
N GLU A 611 -1.71 -6.40 16.54
CA GLU A 611 -0.76 -6.08 17.61
C GLU A 611 0.55 -5.56 17.03
N THR A 612 1.11 -4.53 17.67
CA THR A 612 2.41 -3.96 17.31
C THR A 612 3.22 -3.63 18.55
N ALA A 613 4.55 -3.62 18.43
CA ALA A 613 5.41 -3.23 19.53
C ALA A 613 5.15 -1.78 19.98
N LEU A 614 4.86 -0.88 19.05
CA LEU A 614 4.50 0.51 19.37
C LEU A 614 3.17 0.61 20.12
N GLY A 615 2.16 -0.16 19.71
CA GLY A 615 0.89 -0.25 20.42
C GLY A 615 1.05 -0.78 21.85
N ASN A 616 1.91 -1.79 22.03
CA ASN A 616 2.24 -2.34 23.34
C ASN A 616 2.98 -1.31 24.21
N LEU A 617 4.00 -0.64 23.67
CA LEU A 617 4.75 0.41 24.36
C LEU A 617 3.84 1.52 24.91
N VAL A 618 2.98 2.08 24.06
CA VAL A 618 2.07 3.17 24.47
C VAL A 618 1.07 2.69 25.51
N SER A 619 0.49 1.50 25.31
CA SER A 619 -0.51 0.96 26.24
C SER A 619 0.10 0.59 27.60
N ASP A 620 1.33 0.08 27.62
CA ASP A 620 2.05 -0.27 28.84
C ASP A 620 2.55 0.96 29.59
N ALA A 621 2.98 2.00 28.89
CA ALA A 621 3.31 3.28 29.50
C ALA A 621 2.11 3.87 30.26
N ILE A 622 0.94 3.92 29.61
CA ILE A 622 -0.29 4.39 30.25
C ILE A 622 -0.65 3.52 31.45
N ARG A 623 -0.64 2.19 31.29
CA ARG A 623 -1.02 1.27 32.37
C ARG A 623 -0.07 1.36 33.56
N SER A 624 1.24 1.28 33.32
CA SER A 624 2.24 1.27 34.38
C SER A 624 2.26 2.58 35.17
N GLY A 625 2.12 3.73 34.52
CA GLY A 625 2.11 5.02 35.22
C GLY A 625 0.80 5.31 35.96
N LEU A 626 -0.33 4.70 35.57
CA LEU A 626 -1.62 4.91 36.23
C LEU A 626 -1.98 3.83 37.26
N LYS A 627 -1.34 2.66 37.22
CA LYS A 627 -1.50 1.58 38.22
C LYS A 627 -1.43 2.07 39.68
N PRO A 628 -0.47 2.92 40.10
CA PRO A 628 -0.40 3.41 41.48
C PRO A 628 -1.63 4.21 41.93
N GLN A 629 -2.36 4.81 40.98
CA GLN A 629 -3.53 5.66 41.25
C GLN A 629 -4.85 4.91 41.09
N LEU A 630 -4.89 3.92 40.19
CA LEU A 630 -6.13 3.29 39.72
C LEU A 630 -6.24 1.78 40.00
N GLY A 631 -5.19 1.15 40.55
CA GLY A 631 -5.18 -0.27 40.92
C GLY A 631 -4.54 -1.20 39.88
N ASP A 632 -4.26 -2.43 40.30
CA ASP A 632 -3.55 -3.44 39.49
C ASP A 632 -4.42 -4.13 38.42
N ASP A 633 -5.73 -4.13 38.61
CA ASP A 633 -6.74 -4.66 37.69
C ASP A 633 -7.09 -3.70 36.54
N LEU A 634 -6.38 -2.57 36.43
CA LEU A 634 -6.55 -1.57 35.38
C LEU A 634 -6.37 -2.17 33.97
N VAL A 635 -7.36 -1.93 33.12
CA VAL A 635 -7.33 -2.22 31.68
C VAL A 635 -7.07 -0.93 30.91
N VAL A 636 -6.19 -1.00 29.91
CA VAL A 636 -5.95 0.12 28.99
C VAL A 636 -6.36 -0.26 27.57
N MET A 637 -7.21 0.58 26.97
CA MET A 637 -7.65 0.47 25.58
C MET A 637 -7.17 1.68 24.78
N THR A 638 -6.14 1.48 23.97
CA THR A 638 -5.50 2.54 23.16
C THR A 638 -5.93 2.43 21.71
N HIS A 639 -6.74 3.38 21.25
CA HIS A 639 -7.17 3.41 19.85
C HIS A 639 -6.01 3.85 18.94
N SER A 640 -5.80 3.07 17.88
CA SER A 640 -4.71 3.22 16.92
C SER A 640 -4.68 4.59 16.23
N GLY A 641 -5.84 5.22 16.03
CA GLY A 641 -5.95 6.54 15.42
C GLY A 641 -5.29 7.67 16.22
N GLY A 642 -5.08 7.47 17.52
CA GLY A 642 -4.35 8.45 18.35
C GLY A 642 -2.87 8.10 18.56
N ILE A 643 -2.33 7.11 17.85
CA ILE A 643 -0.88 6.92 17.70
C ILE A 643 -0.53 7.37 16.27
N ARG A 644 0.21 8.48 16.15
CA ARG A 644 0.32 9.25 14.89
C ARG A 644 1.65 9.13 14.17
N ASP A 645 2.70 8.76 14.88
CA ASP A 645 4.05 8.67 14.33
C ASP A 645 4.78 7.39 14.79
N GLN A 646 5.99 7.20 14.27
CA GLN A 646 6.92 6.14 14.60
C GLN A 646 8.02 6.65 15.55
N ILE A 647 8.71 5.73 16.24
CA ILE A 647 9.95 6.06 16.94
C ILE A 647 11.12 5.61 16.08
N VAL A 648 11.97 6.56 15.68
CA VAL A 648 13.20 6.30 14.94
C VAL A 648 14.35 6.01 15.91
N ALA A 649 15.12 4.96 15.63
CA ALA A 649 16.26 4.55 16.43
C ALA A 649 17.48 5.47 16.25
N GLY A 650 18.41 5.37 17.20
CA GLY A 650 19.74 5.99 17.06
C GLY A 650 19.80 7.49 17.41
N LYS A 651 18.75 8.05 18.03
CA LYS A 651 18.77 9.39 18.62
C LYS A 651 18.17 9.41 20.02
N PRO A 652 18.66 10.29 20.92
CA PRO A 652 17.98 10.55 22.18
C PRO A 652 16.53 11.00 21.96
N LEU A 653 15.61 10.44 22.73
CA LEU A 653 14.20 10.81 22.64
C LEU A 653 13.93 12.08 23.44
N THR A 654 13.30 13.04 22.77
CA THR A 654 12.87 14.32 23.34
C THR A 654 11.38 14.32 23.63
N ARG A 655 10.89 15.31 24.39
CA ARG A 655 9.46 15.52 24.55
C ARG A 655 8.75 15.76 23.23
N LEU A 656 9.39 16.47 22.30
CA LEU A 656 8.83 16.71 20.97
C LEU A 656 8.57 15.38 20.23
N ASP A 657 9.53 14.46 20.27
CA ASP A 657 9.39 13.13 19.65
C ASP A 657 8.21 12.36 20.24
N LEU A 658 8.06 12.39 21.57
CA LEU A 658 6.96 11.69 22.25
C LEU A 658 5.60 12.37 22.03
N ALA A 659 5.57 13.69 21.94
CA ALA A 659 4.36 14.44 21.61
C ALA A 659 3.88 14.12 20.19
N ASN A 660 4.78 13.95 19.22
CA ASN A 660 4.43 13.53 17.86
C ASN A 660 3.85 12.12 17.75
N LEU A 661 4.17 11.23 18.69
CA LEU A 661 3.54 9.91 18.75
C LEU A 661 2.04 10.00 19.05
N VAL A 662 1.59 11.08 19.68
CA VAL A 662 0.24 11.21 20.24
C VAL A 662 -0.50 12.34 19.51
N MET A 663 -1.75 12.07 19.13
CA MET A 663 -2.57 13.05 18.42
C MET A 663 -2.73 14.35 19.20
N ASN A 664 -2.33 15.48 18.61
CA ASN A 664 -2.50 16.83 19.14
C ASN A 664 -1.91 17.06 20.55
N ALA A 665 -0.94 16.25 20.95
CA ALA A 665 -0.23 16.41 22.20
C ALA A 665 0.92 17.41 22.05
N GLY A 666 1.35 18.04 23.14
CA GLY A 666 2.41 19.04 23.19
C GLY A 666 2.29 19.93 24.42
N LYS A 667 1.10 20.50 24.62
CA LYS A 667 0.75 21.30 25.81
C LYS A 667 0.12 20.41 26.86
N ARG A 668 0.72 20.36 28.05
CA ARG A 668 0.26 19.51 29.18
C ARG A 668 -1.19 19.83 29.56
N GLU A 669 -1.60 21.10 29.49
CA GLU A 669 -2.97 21.55 29.80
C GLU A 669 -4.02 20.97 28.83
N GLY A 670 -3.62 20.68 27.59
CA GLY A 670 -4.46 19.98 26.62
C GLY A 670 -4.47 18.48 26.83
N GLU A 671 -3.28 17.89 27.06
CA GLU A 671 -3.08 16.44 27.19
C GLU A 671 -3.84 15.82 28.37
N ILE A 672 -3.99 16.54 29.50
CA ILE A 672 -4.72 16.07 30.70
C ILE A 672 -6.22 15.87 30.49
N LYS A 673 -6.75 16.29 29.32
CA LYS A 673 -8.18 16.12 28.97
C LYS A 673 -8.43 14.87 28.12
N GLU A 674 -7.38 14.25 27.58
CA GLU A 674 -7.52 13.19 26.58
C GLU A 674 -7.85 11.82 27.18
N LEU A 675 -7.14 11.45 28.24
CA LEU A 675 -7.34 10.16 28.90
C LEU A 675 -8.49 10.27 29.89
N VAL A 676 -9.40 9.31 29.80
CA VAL A 676 -10.53 9.17 30.72
C VAL A 676 -10.49 7.80 31.37
N ASN A 677 -10.75 7.77 32.67
CA ASN A 677 -11.07 6.56 33.39
C ASN A 677 -12.58 6.35 33.34
N VAL A 678 -13.01 5.16 32.92
CA VAL A 678 -14.42 4.77 32.76
C VAL A 678 -14.66 3.40 33.38
N ARG A 679 -15.91 3.14 33.75
CA ARG A 679 -16.39 1.85 34.24
C ARG A 679 -17.24 1.21 33.16
N LEU A 680 -16.70 0.16 32.53
CA LEU A 680 -17.39 -0.55 31.44
C LEU A 680 -17.71 -1.98 31.87
N THR A 681 -18.89 -2.46 31.48
CA THR A 681 -19.23 -3.89 31.55
C THR A 681 -18.38 -4.70 30.56
N GLY A 682 -18.20 -5.99 30.79
CA GLY A 682 -17.54 -6.86 29.81
C GLY A 682 -18.24 -6.86 28.44
N ALA A 683 -19.57 -6.72 28.41
CA ALA A 683 -20.32 -6.53 27.16
C ALA A 683 -19.90 -5.24 26.42
N GLN A 684 -19.81 -4.11 27.12
CA GLN A 684 -19.38 -2.83 26.54
C GLN A 684 -17.91 -2.89 26.07
N ILE A 685 -17.01 -3.54 26.84
CA ILE A 685 -15.62 -3.76 26.42
C ILE A 685 -15.58 -4.57 25.12
N LYS A 686 -16.33 -5.67 25.05
CA LYS A 686 -16.43 -6.48 23.82
C LYS A 686 -16.92 -5.63 22.66
N GLN A 687 -18.00 -4.88 22.83
CA GLN A 687 -18.54 -4.02 21.76
C GLN A 687 -17.55 -2.95 21.31
N GLY A 688 -16.77 -2.36 22.22
CA GLY A 688 -15.71 -1.40 21.87
C GLY A 688 -14.60 -2.02 21.03
N LEU A 689 -14.19 -3.26 21.34
CA LEU A 689 -13.23 -4.02 20.52
C LEU A 689 -13.82 -4.41 19.16
N GLU A 690 -15.09 -4.83 19.12
CA GLU A 690 -15.83 -5.20 17.92
C GLU A 690 -16.02 -4.02 16.97
N TYR A 691 -16.33 -2.85 17.53
CA TYR A 691 -16.35 -1.58 16.81
C TYR A 691 -14.99 -1.30 16.14
N GLY A 692 -13.89 -1.57 16.84
CA GLY A 692 -12.53 -1.37 16.33
C GLY A 692 -12.12 -2.26 15.15
N VAL A 693 -12.85 -3.36 14.89
CA VAL A 693 -12.58 -4.30 13.77
C VAL A 693 -13.71 -4.35 12.74
N ARG A 694 -14.73 -3.48 12.85
CA ARG A 694 -15.90 -3.51 11.97
C ARG A 694 -15.57 -3.19 10.50
N ASP A 695 -14.58 -2.31 10.29
CA ASP A 695 -14.16 -1.84 8.96
C ASP A 695 -13.10 -2.77 8.33
N LEU A 696 -12.63 -3.80 9.06
CA LEU A 696 -11.74 -4.81 8.49
C LEU A 696 -12.53 -5.70 7.52
N ASN A 697 -11.99 -5.89 6.32
CA ASN A 697 -12.63 -6.75 5.31
C ASN A 697 -12.58 -8.22 5.74
N THR A 698 -13.71 -8.91 5.61
CA THR A 698 -13.75 -10.38 5.73
C THR A 698 -12.93 -10.97 4.58
N PRO A 699 -11.89 -11.77 4.86
CA PRO A 699 -11.10 -12.38 3.80
C PRO A 699 -11.97 -13.28 2.93
N GLU A 700 -11.90 -13.12 1.60
CA GLU A 700 -12.52 -14.08 0.69
C GLU A 700 -11.90 -15.47 0.91
N LYS A 701 -12.73 -16.52 0.92
CA LYS A 701 -12.29 -17.92 0.90
C LYS A 701 -12.34 -18.42 -0.54
N PRO A 702 -11.29 -18.20 -1.36
CA PRO A 702 -11.32 -18.65 -2.75
C PRO A 702 -11.46 -20.17 -2.83
N SER A 703 -12.30 -20.63 -3.77
CA SER A 703 -12.40 -22.05 -4.16
C SER A 703 -11.06 -22.59 -4.64
N VAL A 704 -10.89 -23.91 -4.71
CA VAL A 704 -9.65 -24.52 -5.24
C VAL A 704 -9.37 -24.02 -6.66
N ALA A 705 -10.41 -23.91 -7.50
CA ALA A 705 -10.30 -23.35 -8.86
C ALA A 705 -9.82 -21.89 -8.83
N GLN A 706 -10.40 -21.05 -7.96
CA GLN A 706 -9.97 -19.65 -7.81
C GLN A 706 -8.52 -19.54 -7.29
N ARG A 707 -8.08 -20.45 -6.42
CA ARG A 707 -6.68 -20.49 -5.93
C ARG A 707 -5.70 -20.91 -7.03
N VAL A 708 -6.08 -21.90 -7.85
CA VAL A 708 -5.29 -22.29 -9.03
C VAL A 708 -5.23 -21.12 -10.02
N GLY A 709 -6.36 -20.47 -10.28
CA GLY A 709 -6.43 -19.25 -11.09
C GLY A 709 -5.49 -18.15 -10.55
N GLN A 710 -5.46 -17.92 -9.23
CA GLN A 710 -4.56 -16.93 -8.59
C GLN A 710 -3.06 -17.23 -8.74
N LEU A 711 -2.66 -18.48 -9.01
CA LEU A 711 -1.26 -18.82 -9.30
C LEU A 711 -0.80 -18.25 -10.64
N PHE A 712 -1.71 -18.12 -11.61
CA PHE A 712 -1.44 -17.67 -12.98
C PHE A 712 -1.93 -16.25 -13.25
N PHE A 713 -2.99 -15.85 -12.56
CA PHE A 713 -3.66 -14.56 -12.68
C PHE A 713 -3.84 -14.00 -11.27
N PRO A 714 -2.76 -13.51 -10.65
CA PRO A 714 -2.91 -12.86 -9.36
C PRO A 714 -3.87 -11.69 -9.54
N LYS A 715 -5.10 -11.83 -9.00
CA LYS A 715 -5.93 -10.65 -8.71
C LYS A 715 -5.06 -9.71 -7.87
N ALA A 716 -5.23 -8.40 -8.07
CA ALA A 716 -4.71 -7.47 -7.09
C ALA A 716 -5.16 -7.98 -5.72
N ASP A 717 -4.23 -8.20 -4.77
CA ASP A 717 -4.62 -8.42 -3.37
C ASP A 717 -5.70 -7.38 -3.04
N ASP A 718 -6.73 -7.79 -2.30
CA ASP A 718 -7.95 -7.05 -1.92
C ASP A 718 -7.79 -5.53 -2.08
N ALA A 719 -8.80 -4.88 -2.69
CA ALA A 719 -8.83 -3.43 -2.88
C ALA A 719 -8.24 -2.70 -1.65
N PRO A 720 -7.42 -1.64 -1.85
CA PRO A 720 -6.77 -0.91 -0.76
C PRO A 720 -7.71 -0.77 0.43
N GLN A 721 -7.32 -1.31 1.58
CA GLN A 721 -8.17 -1.28 2.76
C GLN A 721 -8.04 0.09 3.40
N ASP A 722 -9.12 0.84 3.42
CA ASP A 722 -9.22 2.09 4.18
C ASP A 722 -9.33 1.72 5.67
N LEU A 723 -8.18 1.51 6.30
CA LEU A 723 -8.11 1.12 7.72
C LEU A 723 -8.37 2.35 8.59
N SER A 724 -9.54 2.40 9.22
CA SER A 724 -9.91 3.46 10.17
C SER A 724 -9.04 3.43 11.43
N GLY A 725 -8.96 4.56 12.14
CA GLY A 725 -8.23 4.69 13.40
C GLY A 725 -8.87 4.00 14.61
N ASN A 726 -9.88 3.16 14.40
CA ASN A 726 -10.73 2.61 15.47
C ASN A 726 -10.15 1.34 16.13
N PHE A 727 -9.17 0.67 15.49
CA PHE A 727 -8.56 -0.55 16.04
C PHE A 727 -7.92 -0.31 17.42
N VAL A 728 -8.05 -1.26 18.34
CA VAL A 728 -7.69 -1.09 19.76
C VAL A 728 -6.43 -1.90 20.12
N GLN A 729 -5.34 -1.19 20.43
CA GLN A 729 -4.17 -1.72 21.12
C GLN A 729 -4.45 -1.80 22.63
N VAL A 730 -3.82 -2.73 23.35
CA VAL A 730 -4.25 -3.07 24.71
C VAL A 730 -3.11 -3.33 25.69
N SER A 731 -3.36 -3.06 26.97
CA SER A 731 -2.56 -3.55 28.10
C SER A 731 -3.51 -3.98 29.24
N GLY A 732 -3.17 -5.07 29.93
CA GLY A 732 -4.08 -5.70 30.91
C GLY A 732 -5.25 -6.48 30.29
N LEU A 733 -5.31 -6.58 28.96
CA LEU A 733 -6.33 -7.30 28.20
C LEU A 733 -5.69 -8.08 27.04
N LYS A 734 -6.24 -9.26 26.71
CA LYS A 734 -5.94 -9.99 25.47
C LYS A 734 -7.24 -10.33 24.74
N TYR A 735 -7.22 -10.36 23.42
CA TYR A 735 -8.37 -10.78 22.61
C TYR A 735 -7.93 -11.41 21.30
N ALA A 736 -8.84 -12.13 20.66
CA ALA A 736 -8.62 -12.75 19.36
C ALA A 736 -9.66 -12.29 18.34
N ILE A 737 -9.22 -12.11 17.09
CA ILE A 737 -10.02 -11.62 15.98
C ILE A 737 -10.38 -12.78 15.05
N ASP A 738 -11.65 -12.92 14.71
CA ASP A 738 -12.14 -13.80 13.66
C ASP A 738 -13.07 -13.04 12.69
N LEU A 739 -12.51 -12.60 11.56
CA LEU A 739 -13.24 -11.83 10.56
C LEU A 739 -14.30 -12.63 9.79
N ALA A 740 -14.42 -13.94 10.03
CA ALA A 740 -15.55 -14.74 9.56
C ALA A 740 -16.85 -14.45 10.33
N GLY A 741 -16.75 -13.84 11.52
CA GLY A 741 -17.89 -13.40 12.29
C GLY A 741 -18.56 -12.15 11.71
N GLU A 742 -19.83 -11.97 12.08
CA GLU A 742 -20.62 -10.80 11.68
C GLU A 742 -20.00 -9.51 12.23
N PRO A 743 -19.77 -8.49 11.38
CA PRO A 743 -19.32 -7.17 11.85
C PRO A 743 -20.31 -6.56 12.83
N TRP A 744 -19.77 -5.76 13.75
CA TRP A 744 -20.55 -5.03 14.72
C TRP A 744 -21.55 -4.07 14.07
N ARG A 745 -22.76 -4.00 14.63
CA ARG A 745 -23.79 -3.01 14.31
C ARG A 745 -24.41 -2.53 15.61
N ALA A 746 -24.99 -1.34 15.60
CA ALA A 746 -25.73 -0.82 16.75
C ALA A 746 -26.77 -1.86 17.23
N GLY A 747 -26.80 -2.10 18.55
CA GLY A 747 -27.68 -3.11 19.15
C GLY A 747 -27.18 -4.56 19.10
N THR A 748 -26.00 -4.86 18.54
CA THR A 748 -25.41 -6.22 18.56
C THR A 748 -24.16 -6.29 19.45
N LEU A 749 -23.78 -7.51 19.87
CA LEU A 749 -22.51 -7.76 20.56
C LEU A 749 -21.33 -7.94 19.59
N GLY A 750 -21.56 -7.95 18.28
CA GLY A 750 -20.58 -8.36 17.27
C GLY A 750 -20.18 -9.85 17.35
N GLY A 751 -19.61 -10.34 16.24
CA GLY A 751 -19.15 -11.72 16.11
C GLY A 751 -17.66 -11.87 15.81
N ARG A 752 -16.90 -10.77 15.68
CA ARG A 752 -15.51 -10.81 15.20
C ARG A 752 -14.48 -10.84 16.32
N ILE A 753 -14.86 -10.62 17.58
CA ILE A 753 -13.98 -10.66 18.74
C ILE A 753 -14.33 -11.84 19.63
N ASN A 754 -13.34 -12.67 19.92
CA ASN A 754 -13.46 -13.84 20.79
C ASN A 754 -12.27 -13.97 21.77
N ASN A 755 -12.39 -14.92 22.70
CA ASN A 755 -11.35 -15.27 23.69
C ASN A 755 -10.78 -14.04 24.43
N ILE A 756 -11.66 -13.14 24.88
CA ILE A 756 -11.24 -11.95 25.63
C ILE A 756 -10.81 -12.38 27.02
N LYS A 757 -9.59 -12.00 27.42
CA LYS A 757 -9.02 -12.27 28.73
C LYS A 757 -8.59 -10.97 29.40
N ILE A 758 -8.85 -10.85 30.69
CA ILE A 758 -8.44 -9.71 31.52
C ILE A 758 -7.36 -10.18 32.49
N GLN A 759 -6.38 -9.32 32.73
CA GLN A 759 -5.34 -9.57 33.72
C GLN A 759 -5.86 -9.26 35.13
N ALA A 760 -5.75 -10.22 36.04
CA ALA A 760 -6.00 -10.02 37.46
C ALA A 760 -4.80 -9.33 38.14
N ALA A 761 -4.99 -8.92 39.39
CA ALA A 761 -3.95 -8.23 40.17
C ALA A 761 -2.67 -9.07 40.38
N ASP A 762 -2.81 -10.41 40.43
CA ASP A 762 -1.69 -11.36 40.52
C ASP A 762 -0.94 -11.55 39.19
N GLY A 763 -1.36 -10.88 38.12
CA GLY A 763 -0.78 -10.96 36.79
C GLY A 763 -1.32 -12.08 35.91
N SER A 764 -2.19 -12.97 36.44
CA SER A 764 -2.82 -14.05 35.68
C SER A 764 -3.90 -13.53 34.73
N PHE A 765 -4.15 -14.23 33.62
CA PHE A 765 -5.19 -13.87 32.65
C PHE A 765 -6.39 -14.82 32.75
N GLY A 766 -7.54 -14.28 33.13
CA GLY A 766 -8.83 -14.99 33.19
C GLY A 766 -9.82 -14.53 32.11
N PRO A 767 -10.87 -15.31 31.82
CA PRO A 767 -11.89 -14.91 30.84
C PRO A 767 -12.66 -13.65 31.28
N LEU A 768 -13.00 -12.79 30.32
CA LEU A 768 -13.89 -11.65 30.54
C LEU A 768 -15.30 -12.12 30.89
N GLN A 769 -15.89 -11.56 31.94
CA GLN A 769 -17.29 -11.76 32.32
C GLN A 769 -18.12 -10.61 31.76
N LEU A 770 -19.18 -10.91 30.99
CA LEU A 770 -19.91 -9.88 30.22
C LEU A 770 -20.71 -8.91 31.11
N ASP A 771 -21.21 -9.39 32.24
CA ASP A 771 -22.01 -8.66 33.22
C ASP A 771 -21.17 -7.92 34.27
N LYS A 772 -19.91 -8.32 34.46
CA LYS A 772 -18.99 -7.66 35.39
C LYS A 772 -18.52 -6.31 34.86
N THR A 773 -18.39 -5.33 35.75
CA THR A 773 -17.80 -4.01 35.48
C THR A 773 -16.29 -4.01 35.74
N TYR A 774 -15.54 -3.33 34.88
CA TYR A 774 -14.09 -3.19 34.93
C TYR A 774 -13.67 -1.73 34.87
N ASN A 775 -12.53 -1.42 35.49
CA ASN A 775 -11.90 -0.10 35.42
C ASN A 775 -11.06 -0.02 34.13
N VAL A 776 -11.46 0.86 33.21
CA VAL A 776 -10.84 0.99 31.89
C VAL A 776 -10.36 2.42 31.69
N VAL A 777 -9.08 2.58 31.36
CA VAL A 777 -8.55 3.84 30.84
C VAL A 777 -8.53 3.78 29.32
N THR A 778 -9.14 4.78 28.70
CA THR A 778 -9.12 4.98 27.25
C THR A 778 -9.10 6.48 26.94
N ARG A 779 -9.21 6.84 25.66
CA ARG A 779 -9.34 8.25 25.26
C ARG A 779 -10.81 8.67 25.22
N GLN A 780 -11.08 9.94 25.47
CA GLN A 780 -12.43 10.50 25.41
C GLN A 780 -13.06 10.38 24.01
N HIS A 781 -12.27 10.62 22.95
CA HIS A 781 -12.75 10.60 21.57
C HIS A 781 -13.42 9.26 21.15
N PRO A 782 -12.82 8.09 21.42
CA PRO A 782 -13.50 6.80 21.28
C PRO A 782 -14.86 6.68 21.98
N VAL A 783 -14.99 7.16 23.22
CA VAL A 783 -16.25 7.09 23.97
C VAL A 783 -17.34 7.89 23.26
N HIS A 784 -16.98 9.05 22.71
CA HIS A 784 -17.90 9.84 21.89
C HIS A 784 -18.33 9.10 20.62
N LYS A 785 -17.37 8.49 19.89
CA LYS A 785 -17.69 7.66 18.71
C LYS A 785 -18.60 6.49 19.05
N TRP A 786 -18.32 5.77 20.14
CA TRP A 786 -19.15 4.67 20.62
C TRP A 786 -20.58 5.11 20.97
N THR A 787 -20.72 6.25 21.64
CA THR A 787 -22.02 6.85 21.96
C THR A 787 -22.80 7.14 20.70
N LYS A 788 -22.20 7.86 19.75
CA LYS A 788 -22.84 8.20 18.49
C LYS A 788 -23.21 6.98 17.65
N ALA A 789 -22.37 5.95 17.69
CA ALA A 789 -22.63 4.69 16.99
C ALA A 789 -23.73 3.85 17.64
N GLY A 790 -24.26 4.24 18.81
CA GLY A 790 -25.31 3.53 19.52
C GLY A 790 -24.82 2.35 20.37
N LEU A 791 -23.54 2.32 20.76
CA LEU A 791 -23.00 1.27 21.65
C LEU A 791 -23.70 1.28 23.01
N PHE A 792 -24.04 2.46 23.52
CA PHE A 792 -24.71 2.66 24.82
C PHE A 792 -26.24 2.77 24.69
N GLY A 793 -26.80 2.41 23.53
CA GLY A 793 -28.21 2.55 23.20
C GLY A 793 -28.49 3.68 22.20
N PRO A 794 -29.66 3.68 21.55
CA PRO A 794 -30.04 4.70 20.57
C PRO A 794 -30.29 6.05 21.26
N GLU A 795 -29.98 7.15 20.55
CA GLU A 795 -30.32 8.53 20.93
C GLU A 795 -29.79 9.01 22.30
N ARG A 796 -28.77 8.34 22.84
CA ARG A 796 -28.10 8.76 24.08
C ARG A 796 -27.17 9.94 23.82
N THR A 797 -27.17 10.92 24.73
CA THR A 797 -26.19 12.01 24.70
C THR A 797 -24.85 11.57 25.31
N LEU A 798 -23.77 12.27 24.98
CA LEU A 798 -22.45 12.00 25.57
C LEU A 798 -22.47 12.24 27.08
N GLU A 799 -23.23 13.24 27.53
CA GLU A 799 -23.42 13.58 28.95
C GLU A 799 -24.07 12.43 29.72
N ASP A 800 -25.14 11.84 29.18
CA ASP A 800 -25.82 10.70 29.81
C ASP A 800 -24.89 9.49 29.94
N VAL A 801 -24.15 9.19 28.87
CA VAL A 801 -23.20 8.08 28.85
C VAL A 801 -22.05 8.33 29.81
N ALA A 802 -21.50 9.55 29.83
CA ALA A 802 -20.41 9.92 30.73
C ALA A 802 -20.79 9.73 32.20
N GLN A 803 -22.03 10.06 32.58
CA GLN A 803 -22.54 9.82 33.92
C GLN A 803 -22.69 8.31 34.21
N GLU A 804 -23.28 7.55 33.28
CA GLU A 804 -23.50 6.10 33.42
C GLU A 804 -22.18 5.34 33.66
N ILE A 805 -21.17 5.60 32.84
CA ILE A 805 -19.87 4.92 32.92
C ILE A 805 -18.92 5.59 33.93
N GLY A 806 -19.36 6.61 34.66
CA GLY A 806 -18.55 7.34 35.62
C GLY A 806 -17.27 7.92 35.00
N MET A 807 -17.36 8.47 33.79
CA MET A 807 -16.24 9.00 33.02
C MET A 807 -15.56 10.16 33.75
N LYS A 808 -14.27 10.00 34.08
CA LYS A 808 -13.46 11.01 34.76
C LYS A 808 -12.15 11.23 34.00
N PRO A 809 -11.79 12.48 33.67
CA PRO A 809 -10.46 12.79 33.13
C PRO A 809 -9.36 12.30 34.08
N VAL A 810 -8.29 11.77 33.50
CA VAL A 810 -7.07 11.42 34.21
C VAL A 810 -6.15 12.64 34.14
N PRO A 811 -5.84 13.31 35.27
CA PRO A 811 -5.11 14.58 35.27
C PRO A 811 -3.60 14.40 35.06
N VAL A 812 -3.21 13.56 34.10
CA VAL A 812 -1.83 13.24 33.78
C VAL A 812 -1.64 13.25 32.26
N SER A 813 -0.53 13.84 31.83
CA SER A 813 -0.12 13.81 30.42
C SER A 813 0.26 12.40 29.99
N GLN A 814 -0.36 11.89 28.93
CA GLN A 814 0.05 10.61 28.34
C GLN A 814 1.47 10.65 27.74
N VAL A 815 1.93 11.83 27.28
CA VAL A 815 3.31 12.03 26.81
C VAL A 815 4.27 11.83 27.97
N ASP A 816 3.96 12.43 29.12
CA ASP A 816 4.78 12.26 30.32
C ASP A 816 4.70 10.83 30.89
N LEU A 817 3.57 10.12 30.75
CA LEU A 817 3.48 8.69 31.10
C LEU A 817 4.43 7.84 30.23
N ILE A 818 4.49 8.11 28.91
CA ILE A 818 5.45 7.44 28.01
C ILE A 818 6.88 7.79 28.41
N ALA A 819 7.16 9.06 28.64
CA ALA A 819 8.48 9.54 29.06
C ALA A 819 8.97 8.85 30.33
N GLN A 820 8.14 8.79 31.37
CA GLN A 820 8.45 8.14 32.64
C GLN A 820 8.68 6.64 32.45
N HIS A 821 7.88 5.98 31.61
CA HIS A 821 8.02 4.55 31.35
C HIS A 821 9.36 4.19 30.70
N ILE A 822 9.91 5.07 29.86
CA ILE A 822 11.16 4.85 29.12
C ILE A 822 12.40 5.53 29.72
N ALA A 823 12.24 6.40 30.72
CA ALA A 823 13.30 7.23 31.27
C ALA A 823 14.55 6.40 31.66
N GLY A 824 15.72 6.83 31.17
CA GLY A 824 17.00 6.16 31.42
C GLY A 824 17.20 4.80 30.74
N LYS A 825 16.32 4.40 29.81
CA LYS A 825 16.33 3.06 29.20
C LYS A 825 16.69 3.10 27.70
N GLN A 826 17.33 2.03 27.25
CA GLN A 826 17.40 1.69 25.83
C GLN A 826 16.20 0.79 25.49
N ILE A 827 15.38 1.22 24.53
CA ILE A 827 14.16 0.50 24.14
C ILE A 827 14.35 -0.22 22.81
N ASP A 828 14.08 -1.52 22.78
CA ASP A 828 14.09 -2.35 21.56
C ASP A 828 12.69 -2.93 21.33
N PRO A 829 12.06 -2.72 20.15
CA PRO A 829 10.73 -3.26 19.86
C PRO A 829 10.64 -4.79 19.93
N LYS A 830 11.77 -5.51 19.89
CA LYS A 830 11.80 -6.98 19.98
C LYS A 830 11.81 -7.52 21.40
N SER A 831 12.19 -6.72 22.40
CA SER A 831 12.39 -7.19 23.78
C SER A 831 11.71 -6.31 24.83
N PHE A 832 11.68 -4.99 24.65
CA PHE A 832 11.12 -4.05 25.62
C PHE A 832 9.59 -4.04 25.64
N SER A 833 8.99 -4.08 24.44
CA SER A 833 7.52 -4.09 24.24
C SER A 833 7.16 -5.01 23.08
N ALA A 834 7.70 -6.23 23.15
CA ALA A 834 7.55 -7.23 22.10
C ALA A 834 6.06 -7.53 21.81
N VAL A 835 5.79 -7.95 20.57
CA VAL A 835 4.50 -8.55 20.21
C VAL A 835 4.42 -9.92 20.91
N GLU A 836 3.48 -10.06 21.84
CA GLU A 836 3.40 -11.19 22.78
C GLU A 836 2.05 -11.92 22.75
N GLY A 837 1.27 -11.69 21.70
CA GLY A 837 -0.03 -12.33 21.50
C GLY A 837 -1.13 -11.75 22.40
N ARG A 838 -1.07 -10.44 22.67
CA ARG A 838 -2.21 -9.69 23.23
C ARG A 838 -3.35 -9.63 22.24
N ILE A 839 -3.04 -9.54 20.95
CA ILE A 839 -4.05 -9.52 19.88
C ILE A 839 -3.68 -10.58 18.86
N THR A 840 -4.46 -11.65 18.82
CA THR A 840 -4.27 -12.75 17.87
C THR A 840 -5.34 -12.73 16.80
N SER A 841 -5.09 -13.38 15.66
CA SER A 841 -6.10 -13.58 14.63
C SER A 841 -6.35 -15.07 14.47
N ASN A 842 -7.58 -15.48 14.79
CA ASN A 842 -8.14 -16.81 14.52
C ASN A 842 -8.82 -16.86 13.15
N THR A 843 -8.93 -15.71 12.47
CA THR A 843 -9.49 -15.60 11.13
C THR A 843 -8.85 -16.66 10.24
N GLN A 844 -9.66 -17.59 9.74
CA GLN A 844 -9.21 -18.58 8.78
C GLN A 844 -8.93 -17.91 7.45
N THR A 845 -7.78 -17.26 7.36
CA THR A 845 -7.24 -16.79 6.08
C THR A 845 -6.72 -18.01 5.34
N VAL A 846 -7.16 -18.19 4.10
CA VAL A 846 -6.43 -19.05 3.17
C VAL A 846 -4.99 -18.55 3.15
N ARG A 847 -4.02 -19.41 3.55
CA ARG A 847 -2.61 -19.04 3.48
C ARG A 847 -2.32 -18.56 2.07
N LYS A 848 -1.78 -17.34 1.95
CA LYS A 848 -1.29 -16.84 0.65
C LYS A 848 -0.34 -17.89 0.09
N LEU A 849 -0.55 -18.24 -1.17
CA LEU A 849 0.25 -19.26 -1.86
C LEU A 849 1.72 -18.86 -1.76
N PRO A 850 2.59 -19.75 -1.24
CA PRO A 850 3.97 -19.41 -0.94
C PRO A 850 4.76 -19.12 -2.20
N ILE A 851 4.35 -19.66 -3.35
CA ILE A 851 4.96 -19.46 -4.67
C ILE A 851 3.86 -19.11 -5.68
N LYS A 852 4.12 -18.15 -6.58
CA LYS A 852 3.21 -17.76 -7.69
C LYS A 852 3.92 -18.03 -9.02
N VAL A 853 3.19 -18.50 -10.03
CA VAL A 853 3.78 -18.82 -11.34
C VAL A 853 3.84 -17.55 -12.19
N GLY A 854 4.95 -17.30 -12.89
CA GLY A 854 5.03 -16.24 -13.88
C GLY A 854 4.11 -16.52 -15.08
N VAL A 855 3.31 -15.55 -15.50
CA VAL A 855 2.39 -15.72 -16.63
C VAL A 855 3.19 -15.93 -17.91
N SER A 856 3.20 -17.16 -18.43
CA SER A 856 3.82 -17.55 -19.70
C SER A 856 2.75 -17.78 -20.76
N VAL A 857 3.09 -17.50 -22.02
CA VAL A 857 2.24 -17.70 -23.22
C VAL A 857 1.80 -19.17 -23.37
N VAL A 858 2.61 -20.10 -22.88
CA VAL A 858 2.40 -21.55 -23.05
C VAL A 858 1.60 -22.16 -21.89
N ALA A 859 1.63 -21.54 -20.70
CA ALA A 859 0.95 -22.06 -19.51
C ALA A 859 -0.56 -21.74 -19.46
N GLN A 860 -1.03 -20.80 -20.30
CA GLN A 860 -2.41 -20.32 -20.28
C GLN A 860 -3.46 -21.30 -20.82
N PRO A 861 -3.24 -21.99 -21.96
CA PRO A 861 -4.21 -22.98 -22.44
C PRO A 861 -4.41 -24.12 -21.42
N ALA A 862 -3.33 -24.54 -20.76
CA ALA A 862 -3.38 -25.54 -19.69
C ALA A 862 -4.12 -25.02 -18.45
N ALA A 863 -3.88 -23.78 -18.02
CA ALA A 863 -4.60 -23.17 -16.91
C ALA A 863 -6.12 -23.01 -17.19
N ARG A 864 -6.49 -22.57 -18.40
CA ARG A 864 -7.90 -22.50 -18.84
C ARG A 864 -8.55 -23.88 -18.94
N ALA A 865 -7.84 -24.89 -19.45
CA ALA A 865 -8.35 -26.26 -19.53
C ALA A 865 -8.56 -26.91 -18.15
N VAL A 866 -7.81 -26.49 -17.13
CA VAL A 866 -8.01 -26.90 -15.73
C VAL A 866 -9.22 -26.18 -15.12
N GLU A 867 -9.40 -24.89 -15.39
CA GLU A 867 -10.56 -24.10 -14.92
C GLU A 867 -11.88 -24.63 -15.53
N ASP A 868 -11.92 -24.87 -16.84
CA ASP A 868 -13.10 -25.41 -17.56
C ASP A 868 -13.48 -26.84 -17.13
N ASN A 869 -12.53 -27.65 -16.67
CA ASN A 869 -12.79 -29.02 -16.18
C ASN A 869 -13.23 -29.07 -14.72
N LEU A 870 -12.88 -28.07 -13.92
CA LEU A 870 -13.24 -27.99 -12.50
C LEU A 870 -14.61 -27.34 -12.28
N ASP A 871 -15.03 -26.40 -13.14
CA ASP A 871 -16.38 -25.81 -13.09
C ASP A 871 -17.49 -26.74 -13.63
N ARG A 872 -17.12 -27.86 -14.29
CA ARG A 872 -18.05 -28.89 -14.78
C ARG A 872 -18.31 -30.05 -13.80
N ARG A 873 -17.78 -29.99 -12.57
CA ARG A 873 -17.96 -31.03 -11.54
C ARG A 873 -18.66 -30.53 -10.30
#